data_AF-A0A0R3QWG8-F1
#
_entry.id   AF-A0A0R3QWG8-F1
#
_cell.length_a   1.000
_cell.length_b   1.000
_cell.length_c   1.000
_cell.angle_alpha   90.00
_cell.angle_beta   90.00
_cell.angle_gamma   90.00
#
_symmetry.space_group_name_H-M   'P 1'
#
loop_
_entity.id
_entity.type
_entity.pdbx_description
1 polymer ?
#
loop_
_entity_poly.entity_id
_entity_poly.type
_entity_poly.pdbx_seq_one_letter_code
_entity_poly.pdbx_strand_id
1 'polypeptide(L)'
;MLNISGWLCYREDCPPIQRPQKIFEAENYLIQSKDLEPTCGKTYYYLGRCYGELQDRAHDAFVYYRHSIDKSEADADTWCSIGVLYQQQSQPMDALQAFICAVQSDRDHSAAWTDLGRLYEVNCQFSDALHCFKKALNCQPAAPEALKARIRVLEKELHPSSLLIGNLRSLPPSELPGLNEAWRLSIPAELSQRQEEFLKQKQQRYRDGSPLLSATLALPQNTNESVELQIKLMNILRSNKAEITERESILLEMLESKYGKINKNDIEQSLETHVEQDFTSNGIKKEIPMDGDAVPSTSSLKIQSAEKGTTDDKKDMVKLTKEVPPLPYSFSLTADVRVPLTITASELMERCRKRVDKPSEFFEIFDERMKPPILPQVPQTEKFLPEKLLRPTPVILVESRKEAHSIELQNYCYNSAVTLIRGLTQTLKMDLSLFSTKSLLEIAPNHEVEIRSQYRMPPDQNVDHLGQPTWICHSTRSYTTIAHYAQYQAQSFQYSLKIEIQEEAEKLRAASAKYGGGGSSGGSGIGGVSTDASNGSLKRRRATLPEESQMPMKLIKFGTNVDLSDEGKFKTQLTELNKMPSFARLVAACNMLTHLGHTVYGMNTVQLYMKVPGARTPGHVENNCLASVNVNIGPGDCEWFCVPYEYWAAVNEMVEKRKLNFLKGSWWPDIDELLETNIPVYRFTQKAGDVVWVGSGCIHWVHSTGWCNNVAWNVGPPTPNQYEMAVHCHEWNKLNGYKSLVPMQHLTWQLARNIRFSNQKMF
;
A
#
# COMPACT_ATOMS: atom_id res chain seq x y z
N MET A 1 -36.88 15.78 20.41
CA MET A 1 -37.27 15.41 21.79
C MET A 1 -36.36 14.33 22.37
N LEU A 2 -36.02 13.27 21.62
CA LEU A 2 -35.14 12.20 22.09
C LEU A 2 -33.72 12.66 22.45
N ASN A 3 -33.14 13.61 21.72
CA ASN A 3 -31.87 14.25 22.06
C ASN A 3 -31.87 14.93 23.44
N ILE A 4 -32.96 15.61 23.81
CA ILE A 4 -33.13 16.24 25.12
C ILE A 4 -33.32 15.19 26.21
N SER A 5 -34.10 14.13 25.94
CA SER A 5 -34.28 13.01 26.87
C SER A 5 -32.96 12.29 27.18
N GLY A 6 -32.14 12.03 26.16
CA GLY A 6 -30.81 11.46 26.34
C GLY A 6 -29.87 12.38 27.15
N TRP A 7 -29.91 13.68 26.88
CA TRP A 7 -29.12 14.66 27.65
C TRP A 7 -29.54 14.78 29.12
N LEU A 8 -30.85 14.75 29.40
CA LEU A 8 -31.38 14.76 30.76
C LEU A 8 -30.98 13.50 31.53
N CYS A 9 -31.03 12.32 30.89
CA CYS A 9 -30.57 11.06 31.47
C CYS A 9 -29.07 11.10 31.81
N TYR A 10 -28.25 11.68 30.93
CA TYR A 10 -26.81 11.84 31.17
C TYR A 10 -26.49 12.83 32.32
N ARG A 11 -27.30 13.87 32.54
CA ARG A 11 -27.10 14.87 33.61
C ARG A 11 -27.73 14.49 34.96
N GLU A 12 -28.43 13.37 35.04
CA GLU A 12 -29.05 12.92 36.29
C GLU A 12 -27.97 12.56 37.32
N ASP A 13 -28.04 13.22 38.49
CA ASP A 13 -27.12 12.96 39.60
C ASP A 13 -27.31 11.52 40.10
N CYS A 14 -26.26 10.71 40.00
CA CYS A 14 -26.29 9.30 40.40
C CYS A 14 -25.01 8.90 41.15
N PRO A 15 -25.06 7.88 42.02
CA PRO A 15 -23.87 7.32 42.67
C PRO A 15 -22.88 6.79 41.62
N PRO A 16 -21.56 6.87 41.86
CA PRO A 16 -20.53 6.48 40.89
C PRO A 16 -20.66 5.03 40.39
N ILE A 17 -21.26 4.15 41.20
CA ILE A 17 -21.52 2.74 40.84
C ILE A 17 -22.58 2.61 39.74
N GLN A 18 -23.56 3.52 39.69
CA GLN A 18 -24.67 3.49 38.72
C GLN A 18 -24.43 4.41 37.52
N ARG A 19 -23.35 5.21 37.55
CA ARG A 19 -22.99 6.15 36.48
C ARG A 19 -22.81 5.48 35.11
N PRO A 20 -22.12 4.33 34.98
CA PRO A 20 -21.97 3.67 33.67
C PRO A 20 -23.31 3.19 33.08
N GLN A 21 -24.24 2.74 33.95
CA GLN A 21 -25.55 2.27 33.52
C GLN A 21 -26.42 3.42 32.97
N LYS A 22 -26.35 4.60 33.60
CA LYS A 22 -27.03 5.81 33.13
C LYS A 22 -26.44 6.35 31.82
N ILE A 23 -25.12 6.26 31.65
CA ILE A 23 -24.46 6.61 30.39
C ILE A 23 -24.96 5.69 29.26
N PHE A 24 -25.11 4.39 29.52
CA PHE A 24 -25.63 3.44 28.53
C PHE A 24 -27.11 3.69 28.18
N GLU A 25 -27.93 4.05 29.16
CA GLU A 25 -29.32 4.44 28.94
C GLU A 25 -29.41 5.72 28.07
N ALA A 26 -28.59 6.73 28.38
CA ALA A 26 -28.47 7.94 27.58
C ALA A 26 -27.98 7.65 26.15
N GLU A 27 -27.00 6.76 25.99
CA GLU A 27 -26.48 6.32 24.69
C GLU A 27 -27.61 5.75 23.80
N ASN A 28 -28.47 4.88 24.35
CA ASN A 28 -29.58 4.29 23.60
C ASN A 28 -30.58 5.34 23.08
N TYR A 29 -30.95 6.32 23.91
CA TYR A 29 -31.83 7.41 23.49
C TYR A 29 -31.18 8.30 22.42
N LEU A 30 -29.88 8.52 22.51
CA LEU A 30 -29.14 9.35 21.56
C LEU A 30 -28.88 8.63 20.23
N ILE A 31 -28.67 7.31 20.22
CA ILE A 31 -28.59 6.50 19.00
C ILE A 31 -29.93 6.53 18.26
N GLN A 32 -31.05 6.33 18.97
CA GLN A 32 -32.37 6.47 18.36
C GLN A 32 -32.61 7.88 17.81
N SER A 33 -32.14 8.91 18.53
CA SER A 33 -32.22 10.28 18.05
C SER A 33 -31.35 10.52 16.81
N LYS A 34 -30.21 9.85 16.68
CA LYS A 34 -29.32 9.92 15.51
C LYS A 34 -29.96 9.28 14.29
N ASP A 35 -30.63 8.14 14.46
CA ASP A 35 -31.29 7.42 13.37
C ASP A 35 -32.50 8.20 12.81
N LEU A 36 -33.20 8.92 13.67
CA LEU A 36 -34.36 9.72 13.29
C LEU A 36 -33.99 11.08 12.68
N GLU A 37 -32.96 11.75 13.20
CA GLU A 37 -32.48 13.05 12.71
C GLU A 37 -30.96 13.07 12.49
N PRO A 38 -30.46 12.54 11.35
CA PRO A 38 -29.03 12.46 11.07
C PRO A 38 -28.30 13.80 10.90
N THR A 39 -29.06 14.90 10.79
CA THR A 39 -28.55 16.26 10.56
C THR A 39 -28.39 17.07 11.85
N CYS A 40 -28.85 16.58 13.00
CA CYS A 40 -28.80 17.32 14.26
C CYS A 40 -27.42 17.23 14.93
N GLY A 41 -26.58 18.27 14.82
CA GLY A 41 -25.25 18.30 15.44
C GLY A 41 -25.26 18.09 16.96
N LYS A 42 -26.28 18.61 17.68
CA LYS A 42 -26.41 18.45 19.14
C LYS A 42 -26.48 16.99 19.59
N THR A 43 -27.09 16.11 18.80
CA THR A 43 -27.15 14.67 19.10
C THR A 43 -25.75 14.05 19.08
N TYR A 44 -24.92 14.43 18.10
CA TYR A 44 -23.53 13.99 18.01
C TYR A 44 -22.68 14.56 19.16
N TYR A 45 -22.91 15.81 19.57
CA TYR A 45 -22.28 16.40 20.76
C TYR A 45 -22.58 15.61 22.04
N TYR A 46 -23.86 15.29 22.30
CA TYR A 46 -24.24 14.53 23.49
C TYR A 46 -23.70 13.09 23.48
N LEU A 47 -23.62 12.44 22.32
CA LEU A 47 -22.94 11.15 22.18
C LEU A 47 -21.45 11.27 22.51
N GLY A 48 -20.79 12.32 22.01
CA GLY A 48 -19.39 12.61 22.35
C GLY A 48 -19.17 12.79 23.85
N ARG A 49 -20.10 13.47 24.55
CA ARG A 49 -20.08 13.63 26.01
C ARG A 49 -20.21 12.31 26.76
N CYS A 50 -21.11 11.43 26.32
CA CYS A 50 -21.30 10.12 26.92
C CYS A 50 -20.04 9.25 26.79
N TYR A 51 -19.42 9.22 25.61
CA TYR A 51 -18.19 8.45 25.39
C TYR A 51 -16.96 9.07 26.03
N GLY A 52 -16.91 10.40 26.18
CA GLY A 52 -15.78 11.10 26.80
C GLY A 52 -15.67 10.86 28.31
N GLU A 53 -16.75 10.49 28.99
CA GLU A 53 -16.70 10.06 30.40
C GLU A 53 -16.19 8.63 30.58
N LEU A 54 -16.19 7.82 29.52
CA LEU A 54 -15.71 6.44 29.54
C LEU A 54 -14.22 6.43 29.15
N GLN A 55 -13.35 6.03 30.08
CA GLN A 55 -11.90 6.13 29.93
C GLN A 55 -11.34 5.35 28.72
N ASP A 56 -11.99 4.25 28.32
CA ASP A 56 -11.59 3.42 27.18
C ASP A 56 -12.17 3.88 25.82
N ARG A 57 -13.08 4.85 25.79
CA ARG A 57 -13.81 5.28 24.58
C ARG A 57 -13.55 6.74 24.18
N ALA A 58 -12.42 7.30 24.60
CA ALA A 58 -12.01 8.66 24.26
C ALA A 58 -11.89 8.91 22.74
N HIS A 59 -11.52 7.90 21.95
CA HIS A 59 -11.45 8.02 20.49
C HIS A 59 -12.83 8.16 19.85
N ASP A 60 -13.80 7.36 20.30
CA ASP A 60 -15.17 7.41 19.79
C ASP A 60 -15.79 8.77 20.14
N ALA A 61 -15.53 9.28 21.36
CA ALA A 61 -15.91 10.62 21.76
C ALA A 61 -15.44 11.70 20.77
N PHE A 62 -14.18 11.63 20.34
CA PHE A 62 -13.61 12.56 19.37
C PHE A 62 -14.31 12.49 18.00
N VAL A 63 -14.59 11.28 17.49
CA VAL A 63 -15.32 11.09 16.22
C VAL A 63 -16.69 11.74 16.28
N TYR A 64 -17.42 11.53 17.37
CA TYR A 64 -18.75 12.10 17.56
C TYR A 64 -18.71 13.63 17.74
N TYR A 65 -17.72 14.18 18.44
CA TYR A 65 -17.52 15.63 18.48
C TYR A 65 -17.18 16.22 17.10
N ARG A 66 -16.38 15.52 16.28
CA ARG A 66 -16.09 15.96 14.91
C ARG A 66 -17.34 15.99 14.05
N HIS A 67 -18.16 14.95 14.12
CA HIS A 67 -19.45 14.93 13.44
C HIS A 67 -20.40 16.02 13.94
N SER A 68 -20.34 16.41 15.21
CA SER A 68 -21.10 17.57 15.72
C SER A 68 -20.69 18.86 15.00
N ILE A 69 -19.38 19.11 14.86
CA ILE A 69 -18.84 20.30 14.17
C ILE A 69 -19.20 20.30 12.68
N ASP A 70 -19.10 19.15 12.01
CA ASP A 70 -19.40 19.06 10.57
C ASP A 70 -20.90 19.26 10.27
N LYS A 71 -21.79 19.11 11.27
CA LYS A 71 -23.25 19.19 11.12
C LYS A 71 -23.87 20.45 11.72
N SER A 72 -23.20 21.08 12.68
CA SER A 72 -23.63 22.33 13.30
C SER A 72 -22.55 23.39 13.07
N GLU A 73 -22.85 24.40 12.25
CA GLU A 73 -21.97 25.54 12.05
C GLU A 73 -21.81 26.30 13.39
N ALA A 74 -20.65 26.10 14.04
CA ALA A 74 -20.15 26.88 15.18
C ALA A 74 -20.84 26.67 16.55
N ASP A 75 -20.64 25.49 17.17
CA ASP A 75 -20.93 25.27 18.59
C ASP A 75 -19.65 25.36 19.46
N ALA A 76 -19.55 26.39 20.30
CA ALA A 76 -18.41 26.63 21.19
C ALA A 76 -18.28 25.54 22.27
N ASP A 77 -19.40 24.96 22.70
CA ASP A 77 -19.44 23.90 23.73
C ASP A 77 -18.76 22.60 23.23
N THR A 78 -18.89 22.31 21.94
CA THR A 78 -18.25 21.16 21.29
C THR A 78 -16.72 21.32 21.27
N TRP A 79 -16.20 22.47 20.87
CA TRP A 79 -14.76 22.75 20.88
C TRP A 79 -14.16 22.75 22.29
N CYS A 80 -14.90 23.30 23.26
CA CYS A 80 -14.51 23.25 24.67
C CYS A 80 -14.38 21.80 25.17
N SER A 81 -15.35 20.94 24.81
CA SER A 81 -15.34 19.53 25.20
C SER A 81 -14.21 18.73 24.53
N ILE A 82 -13.83 19.06 23.30
CA ILE A 82 -12.64 18.49 22.64
C ILE A 82 -11.36 18.89 23.40
N GLY A 83 -11.25 20.15 23.83
CA GLY A 83 -10.10 20.62 24.61
C GLY A 83 -9.93 19.87 25.93
N VAL A 84 -11.04 19.65 26.66
CA VAL A 84 -11.04 18.86 27.90
C VAL A 84 -10.60 17.41 27.64
N LEU A 85 -11.07 16.81 26.55
CA LEU A 85 -10.68 15.45 26.17
C LEU A 85 -9.18 15.34 25.87
N TYR A 86 -8.58 16.32 25.18
CA TYR A 86 -7.14 16.36 24.95
C TYR A 86 -6.33 16.61 26.21
N GLN A 87 -6.85 17.44 27.12
CA GLN A 87 -6.24 17.66 28.43
C GLN A 87 -6.20 16.37 29.26
N GLN A 88 -7.28 15.56 29.24
CA GLN A 88 -7.30 14.24 29.88
C GLN A 88 -6.29 13.26 29.27
N GLN A 89 -6.03 13.38 27.97
CA GLN A 89 -5.03 12.57 27.25
C GLN A 89 -3.59 13.11 27.38
N SER A 90 -3.36 14.14 28.21
CA SER A 90 -2.04 14.78 28.39
C SER A 90 -1.46 15.37 27.09
N GLN A 91 -2.30 15.91 26.20
CA GLN A 91 -1.91 16.58 24.95
C GLN A 91 -2.21 18.09 25.04
N PRO A 92 -1.32 18.90 25.65
CA PRO A 92 -1.64 20.28 26.00
C PRO A 92 -1.66 21.24 24.80
N MET A 93 -0.90 20.98 23.73
CA MET A 93 -0.91 21.80 22.50
C MET A 93 -2.24 21.69 21.74
N ASP A 94 -2.78 20.48 21.59
CA ASP A 94 -4.05 20.24 20.90
C ASP A 94 -5.24 20.74 21.75
N ALA A 95 -5.14 20.57 23.07
CA ALA A 95 -6.08 21.17 24.01
C ALA A 95 -6.11 22.70 23.90
N LEU A 96 -4.94 23.34 23.80
CA LEU A 96 -4.81 24.79 23.64
C LEU A 96 -5.53 25.26 22.38
N GLN A 97 -5.30 24.61 21.25
CA GLN A 97 -5.95 24.99 19.99
C GLN A 97 -7.47 24.82 20.06
N ALA A 98 -7.96 23.71 20.64
CA ALA A 98 -9.39 23.44 20.77
C ALA A 98 -10.08 24.49 21.65
N PHE A 99 -9.47 24.89 22.77
CA PHE A 99 -9.99 25.96 23.61
C PHE A 99 -9.97 27.32 22.91
N ILE A 100 -8.93 27.61 22.12
CA ILE A 100 -8.88 28.85 21.32
C ILE A 100 -10.01 28.86 20.28
N CYS A 101 -10.29 27.74 19.63
CA CYS A 101 -11.43 27.63 18.70
C CYS A 101 -12.77 27.87 19.41
N ALA A 102 -12.94 27.32 20.63
CA ALA A 102 -14.14 27.54 21.44
C ALA A 102 -14.35 29.03 21.76
N VAL A 103 -13.29 29.72 22.19
CA VAL A 103 -13.34 31.14 22.55
C VAL A 103 -13.43 32.06 21.31
N GLN A 104 -12.88 31.64 20.17
CA GLN A 104 -13.06 32.35 18.89
C GLN A 104 -14.50 32.25 18.40
N SER A 105 -15.13 31.08 18.60
CA SER A 105 -16.52 30.82 18.23
C SER A 105 -17.50 31.59 19.12
N ASP A 106 -17.26 31.61 20.44
CA ASP A 106 -18.01 32.42 21.40
C ASP A 106 -17.06 33.10 22.38
N ARG A 107 -16.96 34.44 22.27
CA ARG A 107 -16.06 35.25 23.09
C ARG A 107 -16.52 35.38 24.54
N ASP A 108 -17.81 35.17 24.80
CA ASP A 108 -18.43 35.31 26.12
C ASP A 108 -18.58 33.96 26.84
N HIS A 109 -18.04 32.87 26.26
CA HIS A 109 -18.11 31.54 26.84
C HIS A 109 -17.17 31.36 28.05
N SER A 110 -17.71 31.61 29.25
CA SER A 110 -16.97 31.58 30.53
C SER A 110 -16.31 30.22 30.84
N ALA A 111 -16.93 29.11 30.44
CA ALA A 111 -16.40 27.77 30.69
C ALA A 111 -15.09 27.51 29.92
N ALA A 112 -15.03 27.80 28.61
CA ALA A 112 -13.78 27.64 27.86
C ALA A 112 -12.66 28.56 28.34
N TRP A 113 -12.95 29.80 28.76
CA TRP A 113 -11.94 30.67 29.37
C TRP A 113 -11.39 30.10 30.68
N THR A 114 -12.24 29.43 31.47
CA THR A 114 -11.85 28.77 32.71
C THR A 114 -10.99 27.53 32.43
N ASP A 115 -11.37 26.70 31.46
CA ASP A 115 -10.61 25.49 31.10
C ASP A 115 -9.27 25.84 30.41
N LEU A 116 -9.23 26.91 29.60
CA LEU A 116 -7.99 27.47 29.06
C LEU A 116 -7.05 27.99 30.17
N GLY A 117 -7.60 28.67 31.18
CA GLY A 117 -6.83 29.10 32.35
C GLY A 117 -6.26 27.91 33.14
N ARG A 118 -7.04 26.83 33.30
CA ARG A 118 -6.58 25.59 33.95
C ARG A 118 -5.46 24.92 33.14
N LEU A 119 -5.54 24.91 31.82
CA LEU A 119 -4.50 24.38 30.95
C LEU A 119 -3.17 25.13 31.16
N TYR A 120 -3.20 26.46 31.09
CA TYR A 120 -1.99 27.27 31.34
C TYR A 120 -1.43 27.09 32.75
N GLU A 121 -2.30 26.90 33.73
CA GLU A 121 -1.91 26.64 35.13
C GLU A 121 -1.23 25.27 35.31
N VAL A 122 -1.73 24.22 34.67
CA VAL A 122 -1.08 22.89 34.66
C VAL A 122 0.30 22.96 34.00
N ASN A 123 0.45 23.79 32.97
CA ASN A 123 1.70 24.02 32.25
C ASN A 123 2.59 25.11 32.89
N CYS A 124 2.33 25.50 34.15
CA CYS A 124 3.12 26.46 34.94
C CYS A 124 3.21 27.89 34.36
N GLN A 125 2.32 28.28 33.46
CA GLN A 125 2.21 29.64 32.91
C GLN A 125 1.15 30.46 33.66
N PHE A 126 1.48 30.83 34.89
CA PHE A 126 0.53 31.48 35.81
C PHE A 126 0.08 32.88 35.36
N SER A 127 0.91 33.61 34.58
CA SER A 127 0.57 34.94 34.03
C SER A 127 -0.59 34.88 33.03
N ASP A 128 -0.51 33.94 32.09
CA ASP A 128 -1.50 33.74 31.04
C ASP A 128 -2.77 33.09 31.61
N ALA A 129 -2.62 32.17 32.58
CA ALA A 129 -3.72 31.60 33.33
C ALA A 129 -4.55 32.69 34.05
N LEU A 130 -3.88 33.62 34.74
CA LEU A 130 -4.55 34.74 35.41
C LEU A 130 -5.32 35.63 34.43
N HIS A 131 -4.77 35.89 33.24
CA HIS A 131 -5.45 36.66 32.20
C HIS A 131 -6.74 35.95 31.72
N CYS A 132 -6.67 34.64 31.50
CA CYS A 132 -7.82 33.83 31.09
C CYS A 132 -8.91 33.78 32.17
N PHE A 133 -8.53 33.58 33.44
CA PHE A 133 -9.48 33.56 34.56
C PHE A 133 -10.17 34.92 34.78
N LYS A 134 -9.45 36.04 34.60
CA LYS A 134 -10.06 37.39 34.65
C LYS A 134 -11.07 37.60 33.53
N LYS A 135 -10.79 37.11 32.33
CA LYS A 135 -11.76 37.13 31.22
C LYS A 135 -12.98 36.27 31.51
N ALA A 136 -12.79 35.04 32.01
CA ALA A 136 -13.90 34.17 32.42
C ALA A 136 -14.84 34.84 33.45
N LEU A 137 -14.27 35.56 34.43
CA LEU A 137 -15.02 36.31 35.44
C LEU A 137 -15.77 37.51 34.86
N ASN A 138 -15.20 38.21 33.88
CA ASN A 138 -15.86 39.32 33.20
C ASN A 138 -17.05 38.85 32.36
N CYS A 139 -16.94 37.70 31.70
CA CYS A 139 -18.01 37.13 30.87
C CYS A 139 -19.20 36.63 31.72
N GLN A 140 -18.94 36.10 32.92
CA GLN A 140 -20.01 35.69 33.86
C GLN A 140 -19.70 36.20 35.28
N PRO A 141 -20.27 37.35 35.70
CA PRO A 141 -20.05 37.93 37.03
C PRO A 141 -20.53 37.03 38.20
N ALA A 142 -21.45 36.11 37.91
CA ALA A 142 -21.96 35.08 38.82
C ALA A 142 -21.08 33.81 38.87
N ALA A 143 -19.85 33.86 38.35
CA ALA A 143 -18.93 32.72 38.34
C ALA A 143 -18.65 32.16 39.76
N PRO A 144 -18.29 30.86 39.86
CA PRO A 144 -18.10 30.17 41.13
C PRO A 144 -17.10 30.86 42.07
N GLU A 145 -17.38 30.90 43.38
CA GLU A 145 -16.49 31.51 44.39
C GLU A 145 -15.07 30.88 44.35
N ALA A 146 -14.97 29.62 43.93
CA ALA A 146 -13.70 28.93 43.69
C ALA A 146 -12.81 29.62 42.64
N LEU A 147 -13.39 30.16 41.56
CA LEU A 147 -12.64 30.88 40.53
C LEU A 147 -12.13 32.23 41.08
N LYS A 148 -12.98 32.95 41.83
CA LYS A 148 -12.60 34.20 42.50
C LYS A 148 -11.49 33.98 43.52
N ALA A 149 -11.56 32.90 44.29
CA ALA A 149 -10.52 32.50 45.22
C ALA A 149 -9.20 32.16 44.50
N ARG A 150 -9.26 31.45 43.37
CA ARG A 150 -8.06 31.12 42.58
C ARG A 150 -7.38 32.35 41.98
N ILE A 151 -8.16 33.31 41.47
CA ILE A 151 -7.64 34.60 40.98
C ILE A 151 -6.89 35.35 42.10
N ARG A 152 -7.47 35.45 43.30
CA ARG A 152 -6.82 36.10 44.46
C ARG A 152 -5.50 35.43 44.84
N VAL A 153 -5.45 34.09 44.79
CA VAL A 153 -4.22 33.32 45.05
C VAL A 153 -3.17 33.65 43.99
N LEU A 154 -3.51 33.55 42.70
CA LEU A 154 -2.57 33.85 41.61
C LEU A 154 -2.08 35.29 41.63
N GLU A 155 -2.94 36.27 41.95
CA GLU A 155 -2.53 37.68 42.10
C GLU A 155 -1.54 37.90 43.24
N LYS A 156 -1.71 37.17 44.35
CA LYS A 156 -0.80 37.20 45.49
C LYS A 156 0.53 36.52 45.17
N GLU A 157 0.49 35.38 44.48
CA GLU A 157 1.68 34.61 44.06
C GLU A 157 2.48 35.29 42.94
N LEU A 158 1.87 36.13 42.10
CA LEU A 158 2.53 36.89 41.02
C LEU A 158 2.95 38.32 41.44
N HIS A 159 2.63 38.77 42.66
CA HIS A 159 2.99 40.11 43.12
C HIS A 159 4.51 40.24 43.30
N PRO A 160 5.16 41.32 42.82
CA PRO A 160 6.62 41.49 42.86
C PRO A 160 7.22 41.54 44.28
N SER A 161 6.39 41.63 45.31
CA SER A 161 6.78 41.62 46.73
C SER A 161 6.68 40.25 47.41
N SER A 162 6.17 39.23 46.71
CA SER A 162 6.07 37.87 47.27
C SER A 162 7.43 37.17 47.19
N LEU A 163 8.04 36.93 48.36
CA LEU A 163 9.35 36.27 48.54
C LEU A 163 9.38 34.79 48.10
N LEU A 164 8.28 34.26 47.54
CA LEU A 164 8.22 32.92 46.95
C LEU A 164 8.77 32.88 45.51
N ILE A 165 8.88 34.02 44.82
CA ILE A 165 9.35 34.07 43.43
C ILE A 165 10.86 34.26 43.35
N GLY A 166 11.61 33.29 43.89
CA GLY A 166 13.06 33.18 43.69
C GLY A 166 13.44 32.32 42.47
N ASN A 167 12.54 31.46 41.98
CA ASN A 167 12.90 30.34 41.09
C ASN A 167 12.01 30.15 39.84
N LEU A 168 11.35 31.19 39.32
CA LEU A 168 10.65 31.11 38.02
C LEU A 168 11.61 31.10 36.81
N ARG A 169 12.92 31.29 37.03
CA ARG A 169 13.97 31.11 35.99
C ARG A 169 14.59 29.71 35.97
N SER A 170 14.18 28.80 36.86
CA SER A 170 14.66 27.41 36.90
C SER A 170 13.61 26.37 36.47
N LEU A 171 12.43 26.82 36.03
CA LEU A 171 11.44 25.93 35.40
C LEU A 171 11.82 25.74 33.92
N PRO A 172 11.61 24.53 33.37
CA PRO A 172 11.98 24.22 31.99
C PRO A 172 11.33 25.22 31.02
N PRO A 173 11.97 25.52 29.88
CA PRO A 173 11.46 26.50 28.93
C PRO A 173 10.03 26.13 28.51
N SER A 174 9.15 27.12 28.62
CA SER A 174 7.72 27.10 28.30
C SER A 174 7.39 26.27 27.05
N GLU A 175 6.72 25.12 27.22
CA GLU A 175 6.31 24.25 26.10
C GLU A 175 5.10 24.80 25.32
N LEU A 176 4.27 25.65 25.95
CA LEU A 176 3.07 26.22 25.31
C LEU A 176 3.28 27.68 24.87
N PRO A 177 2.77 28.07 23.69
CA PRO A 177 2.83 29.44 23.21
C PRO A 177 1.99 30.36 24.09
N GLY A 178 2.48 31.58 24.30
CA GLY A 178 1.77 32.60 25.07
C GLY A 178 0.44 32.97 24.41
N LEU A 179 -0.52 33.47 25.19
CA LEU A 179 -1.90 33.65 24.73
C LEU A 179 -1.97 34.44 23.41
N ASN A 180 -1.18 35.52 23.26
CA ASN A 180 -1.13 36.37 22.06
C ASN A 180 -0.59 35.67 20.79
N GLU A 181 0.32 34.71 20.96
CA GLU A 181 0.90 33.93 19.87
C GLU A 181 -0.05 32.81 19.45
N ALA A 182 -0.73 32.20 20.43
CA ALA A 182 -1.67 31.13 20.20
C ALA A 182 -2.87 31.57 19.32
N TRP A 183 -3.30 32.84 19.34
CA TRP A 183 -4.31 33.37 18.41
C TRP A 183 -3.89 33.38 16.94
N ARG A 184 -2.58 33.36 16.65
CA ARG A 184 -2.03 33.44 15.29
C ARG A 184 -1.78 32.07 14.69
N LEU A 185 -1.92 31.00 15.48
CA LEU A 185 -1.76 29.63 15.04
C LEU A 185 -3.05 29.20 14.32
N SER A 186 -2.91 28.89 13.03
CA SER A 186 -3.97 28.25 12.24
C SER A 186 -4.30 26.88 12.84
N ILE A 187 -5.60 26.53 12.85
CA ILE A 187 -6.09 25.23 13.32
C ILE A 187 -5.30 24.11 12.63
N PRO A 188 -4.55 23.26 13.35
CA PRO A 188 -3.71 22.26 12.72
C PRO A 188 -4.55 21.19 12.03
N ALA A 189 -4.19 20.90 10.78
CA ALA A 189 -4.56 19.65 10.08
C ALA A 189 -4.00 18.39 10.81
N GLU A 190 -3.17 18.58 11.83
CA GLU A 190 -2.55 17.55 12.67
C GLU A 190 -3.55 16.82 13.59
N LEU A 191 -4.70 17.44 13.89
CA LEU A 191 -5.82 16.80 14.59
C LEU A 191 -6.36 15.59 13.82
N SER A 192 -6.35 15.66 12.48
CA SER A 192 -6.76 14.54 11.61
C SER A 192 -5.65 13.49 11.46
N GLN A 193 -4.38 13.91 11.42
CA GLN A 193 -3.23 13.02 11.21
C GLN A 193 -2.96 12.12 12.41
N ARG A 194 -3.12 12.62 13.64
CA ARG A 194 -2.95 11.80 14.86
C ARG A 194 -4.04 10.75 15.04
N GLN A 195 -5.25 11.03 14.54
CA GLN A 195 -6.32 10.06 14.51
C GLN A 195 -6.00 8.92 13.55
N GLU A 196 -5.44 9.22 12.37
CA GLU A 196 -4.94 8.24 11.40
C GLU A 196 -3.75 7.43 11.93
N GLU A 197 -2.84 8.04 12.69
CA GLU A 197 -1.73 7.32 13.34
C GLU A 197 -2.21 6.38 14.46
N PHE A 198 -3.17 6.80 15.27
CA PHE A 198 -3.78 5.94 16.28
C PHE A 198 -4.60 4.79 15.66
N LEU A 199 -5.33 5.07 14.56
CA LEU A 199 -5.99 4.05 13.74
C LEU A 199 -4.99 3.10 13.10
N LYS A 200 -3.84 3.60 12.60
CA LYS A 200 -2.73 2.77 12.12
C LYS A 200 -2.17 1.90 13.24
N GLN A 201 -1.94 2.41 14.44
CA GLN A 201 -1.47 1.62 15.59
C GLN A 201 -2.49 0.57 16.04
N LYS A 202 -3.78 0.90 16.07
CA LYS A 202 -4.86 -0.05 16.36
C LYS A 202 -4.95 -1.12 15.27
N GLN A 203 -4.87 -0.74 13.99
CA GLN A 203 -4.79 -1.65 12.84
C GLN A 203 -3.51 -2.50 12.87
N GLN A 204 -2.40 -1.98 13.39
CA GLN A 204 -1.16 -2.73 13.62
C GLN A 204 -1.35 -3.78 14.72
N ARG A 205 -1.95 -3.42 15.86
CA ARG A 205 -2.31 -4.39 16.91
C ARG A 205 -3.30 -5.47 16.41
N TYR A 206 -4.22 -5.12 15.51
CA TYR A 206 -5.08 -6.11 14.85
C TYR A 206 -4.36 -6.95 13.79
N ARG A 207 -3.35 -6.39 13.09
CA ARG A 207 -2.50 -7.13 12.14
C ARG A 207 -1.53 -8.09 12.83
N ASP A 208 -1.01 -7.69 13.98
CA ASP A 208 -0.01 -8.46 14.73
C ASP A 208 -0.66 -9.55 15.60
N GLY A 209 -1.99 -9.52 15.74
CA GLY A 209 -2.76 -10.46 16.56
C GLY A 209 -2.56 -10.25 18.07
N SER A 210 -3.53 -10.66 18.89
CA SER A 210 -3.31 -10.75 20.32
C SER A 210 -2.13 -11.71 20.59
N PRO A 211 -1.17 -11.40 21.48
CA PRO A 211 0.05 -12.20 21.68
C PRO A 211 -0.21 -13.70 21.91
N LEU A 212 -1.39 -14.04 22.44
CA LEU A 212 -1.86 -15.41 22.65
C LEU A 212 -2.11 -16.18 21.34
N LEU A 213 -2.61 -15.54 20.28
CA LEU A 213 -2.89 -16.21 19.00
C LEU A 213 -1.60 -16.53 18.24
N SER A 214 -0.62 -15.60 18.29
CA SER A 214 0.68 -15.77 17.63
C SER A 214 1.53 -16.83 18.32
N ALA A 215 1.52 -16.90 19.65
CA ALA A 215 2.26 -17.90 20.42
C ALA A 215 1.71 -19.33 20.22
N THR A 216 0.38 -19.49 20.10
CA THR A 216 -0.24 -20.83 19.98
C THR A 216 -0.02 -21.46 18.60
N LEU A 217 0.16 -20.65 17.55
CA LEU A 217 0.44 -21.12 16.18
C LEU A 217 1.91 -21.49 15.94
N ALA A 218 2.81 -21.06 16.84
CA ALA A 218 4.26 -21.25 16.70
C ALA A 218 4.84 -22.39 17.57
N LEU A 219 4.08 -22.94 18.52
CA LEU A 219 4.56 -23.97 19.43
C LEU A 219 4.14 -25.39 18.99
N PRO A 220 5.02 -26.40 19.13
CA PRO A 220 4.69 -27.79 18.83
C PRO A 220 3.50 -28.26 19.68
N GLN A 221 2.54 -28.95 19.04
CA GLN A 221 1.19 -29.19 19.58
C GLN A 221 1.09 -30.09 20.83
N ASN A 222 2.20 -30.55 21.40
CA ASN A 222 2.22 -31.53 22.50
C ASN A 222 3.23 -31.16 23.61
N THR A 223 3.17 -29.95 24.16
CA THR A 223 3.83 -29.62 25.44
C THR A 223 2.79 -29.16 26.46
N ASN A 224 2.99 -29.45 27.75
CA ASN A 224 2.05 -29.08 28.82
C ASN A 224 1.77 -27.57 28.88
N GLU A 225 2.75 -26.71 28.55
CA GLU A 225 2.56 -25.26 28.44
C GLU A 225 1.64 -24.84 27.28
N SER A 226 1.64 -25.58 26.16
CA SER A 226 0.78 -25.31 24.99
C SER A 226 -0.70 -25.58 25.30
N VAL A 227 -0.98 -26.58 26.13
CA VAL A 227 -2.34 -26.92 26.57
C VAL A 227 -2.89 -25.84 27.53
N GLU A 228 -2.08 -25.35 28.46
CA GLU A 228 -2.50 -24.30 29.40
C GLU A 228 -2.82 -22.98 28.68
N LEU A 229 -2.01 -22.59 27.69
CA LEU A 229 -2.29 -21.42 26.85
C LEU A 229 -3.58 -21.59 26.03
N GLN A 230 -3.83 -22.79 25.48
CA GLN A 230 -5.04 -23.08 24.71
C GLN A 230 -6.31 -23.00 25.58
N ILE A 231 -6.25 -23.45 26.84
CA ILE A 231 -7.37 -23.35 27.79
C ILE A 231 -7.59 -21.89 28.22
N LYS A 232 -6.52 -21.11 28.45
CA LYS A 232 -6.62 -19.66 28.72
C LYS A 232 -7.25 -18.91 27.55
N LEU A 233 -6.86 -19.23 26.32
CA LEU A 233 -7.43 -18.64 25.10
C LEU A 233 -8.91 -19.00 24.93
N MET A 234 -9.30 -20.26 25.16
CA MET A 234 -10.69 -20.71 25.14
C MET A 234 -11.56 -19.91 26.11
N ASN A 235 -11.09 -19.69 27.34
CA ASN A 235 -11.83 -18.92 28.35
C ASN A 235 -12.00 -17.44 27.96
N ILE A 236 -10.98 -16.82 27.36
CA ILE A 236 -11.04 -15.43 26.88
C ILE A 236 -12.03 -15.28 25.73
N LEU A 237 -12.01 -16.20 24.76
CA LEU A 237 -12.96 -16.23 23.64
C LEU A 237 -14.40 -16.48 24.12
N ARG A 238 -14.57 -17.31 25.15
CA ARG A 238 -15.88 -17.55 25.78
C ARG A 238 -16.43 -16.31 26.48
N SER A 239 -15.60 -15.50 27.13
CA SER A 239 -16.04 -14.25 27.78
C SER A 239 -16.44 -13.14 26.80
N ASN A 240 -15.88 -13.13 25.59
CA ASN A 240 -16.12 -12.09 24.59
C ASN A 240 -17.03 -12.53 23.43
N LYS A 241 -17.96 -13.46 23.68
CA LYS A 241 -18.76 -14.17 22.65
C LYS A 241 -19.59 -13.27 21.73
N ALA A 242 -19.85 -12.02 22.10
CA ALA A 242 -20.61 -11.06 21.30
C ALA A 242 -19.77 -10.31 20.24
N GLU A 243 -18.44 -10.29 20.38
CA GLU A 243 -17.52 -9.51 19.52
C GLU A 243 -16.50 -10.38 18.76
N ILE A 244 -16.63 -11.71 18.82
CA ILE A 244 -15.73 -12.64 18.13
C ILE A 244 -16.00 -12.72 16.63
N THR A 245 -14.94 -12.81 15.83
CA THR A 245 -15.01 -13.03 14.39
C THR A 245 -15.37 -14.48 14.05
N GLU A 246 -15.83 -14.74 12.82
CA GLU A 246 -16.24 -16.09 12.38
C GLU A 246 -15.11 -17.14 12.51
N ARG A 247 -13.85 -16.74 12.26
CA ARG A 247 -12.67 -17.60 12.48
C ARG A 247 -12.43 -17.90 13.96
N GLU A 248 -12.63 -16.92 14.84
CA GLU A 248 -12.47 -17.10 16.29
C GLU A 248 -13.61 -17.93 16.88
N SER A 249 -14.80 -17.87 16.27
CA SER A 249 -15.93 -18.74 16.62
C SER A 249 -15.64 -20.21 16.28
N ILE A 250 -15.07 -20.50 15.10
CA ILE A 250 -14.64 -21.85 14.73
C ILE A 250 -13.53 -22.35 15.66
N LEU A 251 -12.56 -21.49 15.98
CA LEU A 251 -11.49 -21.82 16.91
C LEU A 251 -12.03 -22.11 18.33
N LEU A 252 -12.99 -21.32 18.81
CA LEU A 252 -13.67 -21.55 20.07
C LEU A 252 -14.41 -22.89 20.07
N GLU A 253 -15.13 -23.22 19.00
CA GLU A 253 -15.85 -24.49 18.87
C GLU A 253 -14.89 -25.69 18.83
N MET A 254 -13.76 -25.57 18.15
CA MET A 254 -12.69 -26.58 18.18
C MET A 254 -12.07 -26.76 19.57
N LEU A 255 -11.79 -25.66 20.28
CA LEU A 255 -11.22 -25.69 21.62
C LEU A 255 -12.23 -26.21 22.66
N GLU A 256 -13.52 -25.87 22.54
CA GLU A 256 -14.60 -26.39 23.38
C GLU A 256 -14.86 -27.88 23.12
N SER A 257 -14.75 -28.34 21.87
CA SER A 257 -14.80 -29.77 21.54
C SER A 257 -13.64 -30.54 22.18
N LYS A 258 -12.45 -29.94 22.23
CA LYS A 258 -11.23 -30.58 22.74
C LYS A 258 -11.08 -30.51 24.27
N TYR A 259 -11.49 -29.42 24.91
CA TYR A 259 -11.25 -29.15 26.34
C TYR A 259 -12.50 -28.76 27.13
N GLY A 260 -13.68 -28.68 26.50
CA GLY A 260 -14.91 -28.15 27.10
C GLY A 260 -15.50 -28.94 28.26
N LYS A 261 -14.97 -30.14 28.57
CA LYS A 261 -15.37 -30.97 29.72
C LYS A 261 -14.46 -30.78 30.95
N ILE A 262 -13.39 -30.01 30.85
CA ILE A 262 -12.46 -29.83 31.98
C ILE A 262 -13.05 -28.78 32.92
N ASN A 263 -13.55 -29.23 34.08
CA ASN A 263 -14.06 -28.36 35.12
C ASN A 263 -12.88 -27.68 35.83
N LYS A 264 -13.08 -26.46 36.32
CA LYS A 264 -12.04 -25.62 37.00
C LYS A 264 -11.30 -26.32 38.16
N ASN A 265 -11.79 -27.46 38.65
CA ASN A 265 -11.26 -28.19 39.80
C ASN A 265 -10.41 -29.43 39.43
N ASP A 266 -10.39 -29.88 38.17
CA ASP A 266 -9.66 -31.12 37.78
C ASP A 266 -8.20 -30.87 37.33
N ILE A 267 -7.78 -29.60 37.25
CA ILE A 267 -6.47 -29.19 36.74
C ILE A 267 -5.35 -29.46 37.77
N GLU A 268 -5.66 -29.51 39.07
CA GLU A 268 -4.67 -29.77 40.11
C GLU A 268 -4.43 -31.27 40.36
N GLN A 269 -5.35 -32.17 39.96
CA GLN A 269 -5.24 -33.61 40.26
C GLN A 269 -4.73 -34.47 39.09
N SER A 270 -4.70 -33.92 37.87
CA SER A 270 -4.35 -34.68 36.66
C SER A 270 -2.84 -34.71 36.34
N LEU A 271 -2.03 -33.94 37.07
CA LEU A 271 -0.58 -33.79 36.83
C LEU A 271 0.29 -34.87 37.50
N GLU A 272 -0.29 -35.81 38.26
CA GLU A 272 0.47 -36.81 39.01
C GLU A 272 0.31 -38.27 38.54
N THR A 273 -0.55 -38.58 37.56
CA THR A 273 -0.84 -39.98 37.22
C THR A 273 -0.87 -40.26 35.74
N HIS A 274 0.26 -40.15 35.03
CA HIS A 274 0.61 -41.04 33.89
C HIS A 274 2.07 -40.83 33.47
N VAL A 275 3.00 -41.25 34.34
CA VAL A 275 4.30 -41.79 33.96
C VAL A 275 4.31 -43.23 34.47
N GLU A 276 4.86 -44.14 33.67
CA GLU A 276 5.03 -45.59 33.91
C GLU A 276 3.91 -46.53 33.39
N GLN A 277 4.13 -47.04 32.18
CA GLN A 277 3.85 -48.39 31.64
C GLN A 277 3.99 -48.28 30.10
N ASP A 278 4.80 -49.01 29.34
CA ASP A 278 5.77 -50.07 29.57
C ASP A 278 6.69 -50.09 28.33
N PHE A 279 7.99 -50.28 28.54
CA PHE A 279 8.88 -50.88 27.55
C PHE A 279 8.79 -52.40 27.73
N THR A 280 8.34 -53.16 26.74
CA THR A 280 8.90 -54.50 26.45
C THR A 280 8.60 -54.97 25.02
N SER A 281 9.62 -55.61 24.45
CA SER A 281 9.77 -56.26 23.15
C SER A 281 8.89 -57.49 22.92
N ASN A 282 8.43 -57.70 21.67
CA ASN A 282 8.72 -58.89 20.81
C ASN A 282 7.62 -59.13 19.76
N GLY A 283 8.01 -59.30 18.49
CA GLY A 283 7.09 -59.81 17.46
C GLY A 283 7.51 -59.59 16.00
N ILE A 284 8.56 -60.27 15.58
CA ILE A 284 9.15 -60.35 14.23
C ILE A 284 8.13 -60.80 13.15
N LYS A 285 8.19 -60.22 11.94
CA LYS A 285 8.35 -60.88 10.60
C LYS A 285 8.09 -59.89 9.44
N LYS A 286 9.16 -59.52 8.70
CA LYS A 286 9.57 -60.02 7.35
C LYS A 286 9.01 -59.13 6.24
N GLU A 287 9.81 -58.29 5.59
CA GLU A 287 10.76 -58.55 4.48
C GLU A 287 10.20 -57.98 3.17
N ILE A 288 10.95 -57.03 2.62
CA ILE A 288 10.87 -56.44 1.26
C ILE A 288 11.43 -57.47 0.27
N PRO A 289 11.03 -57.51 -1.02
CA PRO A 289 11.81 -56.82 -2.09
C PRO A 289 10.89 -56.21 -3.19
N MET A 290 11.16 -55.01 -3.73
CA MET A 290 12.22 -54.56 -4.66
C MET A 290 12.07 -55.00 -6.13
N ASP A 291 12.30 -53.98 -6.99
CA ASP A 291 12.62 -53.94 -8.42
C ASP A 291 11.51 -54.31 -9.44
N GLY A 292 11.37 -53.67 -10.60
CA GLY A 292 12.16 -52.64 -11.27
C GLY A 292 11.60 -52.43 -12.70
N ASP A 293 11.96 -51.29 -13.29
CA ASP A 293 12.05 -50.98 -14.73
C ASP A 293 10.81 -50.86 -15.66
N ALA A 294 11.00 -49.88 -16.57
CA ALA A 294 10.49 -49.75 -17.93
C ALA A 294 9.14 -49.04 -18.20
N VAL A 295 9.28 -47.77 -18.60
CA VAL A 295 8.48 -47.03 -19.61
C VAL A 295 8.56 -47.85 -20.93
N PRO A 296 7.54 -47.94 -21.84
CA PRO A 296 6.96 -46.76 -22.48
C PRO A 296 5.53 -46.81 -23.10
N SER A 297 5.09 -45.59 -23.43
CA SER A 297 4.46 -45.17 -24.71
C SER A 297 3.00 -45.52 -25.08
N THR A 298 2.39 -44.46 -25.64
CA THR A 298 1.46 -44.43 -26.79
C THR A 298 0.08 -45.06 -26.60
N SER A 299 -0.95 -44.24 -26.41
CA SER A 299 -1.68 -43.45 -27.42
C SER A 299 -2.78 -44.24 -28.13
N SER A 300 -3.83 -43.49 -28.45
CA SER A 300 -4.90 -43.78 -29.40
C SER A 300 -5.90 -44.88 -29.02
N LEU A 301 -7.15 -44.48 -28.84
CA LEU A 301 -8.14 -44.68 -29.91
C LEU A 301 -9.31 -43.70 -29.76
N LYS A 302 -9.57 -43.00 -30.87
CA LYS A 302 -10.77 -42.22 -31.19
C LYS A 302 -11.91 -43.17 -31.59
N ILE A 303 -13.06 -42.53 -31.85
CA ILE A 303 -14.20 -42.90 -32.74
C ILE A 303 -15.45 -43.21 -31.91
N GLN A 304 -16.37 -42.25 -31.76
CA GLN A 304 -17.38 -41.75 -32.71
C GLN A 304 -18.62 -42.66 -32.86
N SER A 305 -19.75 -42.07 -32.44
CA SER A 305 -21.04 -41.95 -33.16
C SER A 305 -22.00 -43.13 -33.31
N ALA A 306 -23.29 -42.71 -33.34
CA ALA A 306 -24.50 -43.37 -33.86
C ALA A 306 -25.16 -44.43 -32.96
N GLU A 307 -26.47 -44.64 -32.93
CA GLU A 307 -27.71 -43.87 -33.15
C GLU A 307 -28.85 -44.87 -32.78
N LYS A 308 -29.93 -44.36 -32.17
CA LYS A 308 -31.33 -44.84 -32.17
C LYS A 308 -31.68 -46.34 -32.18
N GLY A 309 -32.51 -46.74 -31.21
CA GLY A 309 -33.38 -47.93 -31.30
C GLY A 309 -34.24 -48.15 -30.05
N THR A 310 -35.56 -48.11 -30.21
CA THR A 310 -36.67 -48.17 -29.25
C THR A 310 -36.96 -49.56 -28.66
N THR A 311 -37.43 -49.64 -27.40
CA THR A 311 -38.75 -50.20 -26.94
C THR A 311 -38.78 -50.48 -25.43
N ASP A 312 -40.00 -50.38 -24.86
CA ASP A 312 -40.44 -50.53 -23.45
C ASP A 312 -39.80 -51.72 -22.69
N ASP A 313 -39.56 -51.73 -21.38
CA ASP A 313 -40.57 -51.67 -20.32
C ASP A 313 -39.90 -51.62 -18.93
N LYS A 314 -40.45 -50.77 -18.07
CA LYS A 314 -40.53 -50.73 -16.60
C LYS A 314 -39.47 -51.39 -15.68
N LYS A 315 -39.09 -50.54 -14.72
CA LYS A 315 -38.57 -50.76 -13.35
C LYS A 315 -37.06 -50.95 -13.24
N ASP A 316 -36.36 -49.83 -13.07
CA ASP A 316 -35.76 -49.52 -11.77
C ASP A 316 -35.66 -48.01 -11.59
N MET A 317 -36.61 -47.48 -10.80
CA MET A 317 -36.63 -46.10 -10.39
C MET A 317 -35.58 -45.93 -9.27
N VAL A 318 -34.31 -45.86 -9.65
CA VAL A 318 -33.32 -45.19 -8.81
C VAL A 318 -33.71 -43.72 -8.85
N LYS A 319 -34.43 -43.26 -7.81
CA LYS A 319 -34.51 -41.83 -7.49
C LYS A 319 -33.06 -41.37 -7.28
N LEU A 320 -32.42 -40.91 -8.35
CA LEU A 320 -31.28 -40.00 -8.23
C LEU A 320 -31.87 -38.74 -7.61
N THR A 321 -31.84 -38.65 -6.29
CA THR A 321 -31.91 -37.38 -5.60
C THR A 321 -30.81 -36.52 -6.23
N LYS A 322 -31.19 -35.53 -7.04
CA LYS A 322 -30.29 -34.43 -7.41
C LYS A 322 -30.00 -33.69 -6.11
N GLU A 323 -29.08 -34.21 -5.32
CA GLU A 323 -28.49 -33.47 -4.22
C GLU A 323 -27.82 -32.25 -4.85
N VAL A 324 -28.36 -31.08 -4.53
CA VAL A 324 -27.77 -29.82 -4.96
C VAL A 324 -26.46 -29.68 -4.18
N PRO A 325 -25.30 -29.62 -4.85
CA PRO A 325 -24.03 -29.52 -4.16
C PRO A 325 -23.97 -28.24 -3.30
N PRO A 326 -23.19 -28.26 -2.20
CA PRO A 326 -22.99 -27.09 -1.37
C PRO A 326 -22.37 -25.95 -2.21
N LEU A 327 -22.71 -24.71 -1.85
CA LEU A 327 -22.14 -23.54 -2.54
C LEU A 327 -20.60 -23.55 -2.39
N PRO A 328 -19.87 -23.18 -3.45
CA PRO A 328 -18.44 -23.01 -3.34
C PRO A 328 -18.13 -21.88 -2.36
N TYR A 329 -17.01 -22.00 -1.64
CA TYR A 329 -16.53 -20.98 -0.69
C TYR A 329 -16.33 -19.61 -1.36
N SER A 330 -16.16 -19.57 -2.68
CA SER A 330 -16.13 -18.33 -3.44
C SER A 330 -16.58 -18.54 -4.88
N PHE A 331 -17.24 -17.54 -5.47
CA PHE A 331 -17.64 -17.55 -6.88
C PHE A 331 -16.52 -17.03 -7.77
N SER A 332 -16.41 -17.58 -8.97
CA SER A 332 -15.50 -17.10 -10.01
C SER A 332 -16.20 -16.07 -10.89
N LEU A 333 -15.53 -14.95 -11.17
CA LEU A 333 -16.00 -13.95 -12.12
C LEU A 333 -15.87 -14.37 -13.58
N THR A 334 -15.16 -15.46 -13.85
CA THR A 334 -15.07 -16.09 -15.18
C THR A 334 -16.10 -17.20 -15.39
N ALA A 335 -17.01 -17.42 -14.44
CA ALA A 335 -18.02 -18.47 -14.54
C ALA A 335 -19.04 -18.17 -15.64
N ASP A 336 -19.30 -19.16 -16.50
CA ASP A 336 -20.31 -19.04 -17.55
C ASP A 336 -21.71 -18.88 -16.95
N VAL A 337 -22.44 -17.88 -17.43
CA VAL A 337 -23.82 -17.62 -17.01
C VAL A 337 -24.76 -18.58 -17.74
N ARG A 338 -25.58 -19.33 -17.01
CA ARG A 338 -26.53 -20.34 -17.53
C ARG A 338 -27.97 -19.82 -17.63
N VAL A 339 -28.15 -18.51 -17.45
CA VAL A 339 -29.43 -17.82 -17.59
C VAL A 339 -29.39 -16.83 -18.75
N PRO A 340 -30.53 -16.52 -19.39
CA PRO A 340 -30.58 -15.50 -20.43
C PRO A 340 -30.14 -14.13 -19.87
N LEU A 341 -29.39 -13.35 -20.65
CA LEU A 341 -28.97 -11.99 -20.27
C LEU A 341 -30.15 -11.03 -20.03
N THR A 342 -31.34 -11.37 -20.54
CA THR A 342 -32.57 -10.60 -20.35
C THR A 342 -33.30 -10.89 -19.04
N ILE A 343 -32.78 -11.81 -18.21
CA ILE A 343 -33.42 -12.17 -16.94
C ILE A 343 -33.54 -10.95 -16.02
N THR A 344 -34.69 -10.79 -15.39
CA THR A 344 -34.90 -9.70 -14.43
C THR A 344 -34.35 -10.05 -13.05
N ALA A 345 -34.02 -9.04 -12.24
CA ALA A 345 -33.55 -9.25 -10.87
C ALA A 345 -34.57 -10.06 -10.03
N SER A 346 -35.87 -9.81 -10.21
CA SER A 346 -36.94 -10.53 -9.52
C SER A 346 -36.98 -12.02 -9.89
N GLU A 347 -36.83 -12.35 -11.16
CA GLU A 347 -36.77 -13.75 -11.63
C GLU A 347 -35.51 -14.46 -11.15
N LEU A 348 -34.37 -13.76 -11.10
CA LEU A 348 -33.12 -14.29 -10.59
C LEU A 348 -33.25 -14.65 -9.09
N MET A 349 -33.82 -13.73 -8.29
CA MET A 349 -34.06 -13.95 -6.86
C MET A 349 -35.00 -15.13 -6.60
N GLU A 350 -36.04 -15.28 -7.42
CA GLU A 350 -36.95 -16.43 -7.34
C GLU A 350 -36.23 -17.76 -7.65
N ARG A 351 -35.33 -17.77 -8.64
CA ARG A 351 -34.49 -18.96 -8.91
C ARG A 351 -33.55 -19.29 -7.76
N CYS A 352 -32.96 -18.27 -7.12
CA CYS A 352 -32.13 -18.49 -5.92
C CYS A 352 -32.94 -19.13 -4.78
N ARG A 353 -34.17 -18.67 -4.53
CA ARG A 353 -35.06 -19.26 -3.49
C ARG A 353 -35.35 -20.73 -3.76
N LYS A 354 -35.60 -21.11 -5.02
CA LYS A 354 -35.85 -22.51 -5.41
C LYS A 354 -34.71 -23.45 -5.04
N ARG A 355 -33.47 -22.97 -4.92
CA ARG A 355 -32.35 -23.80 -4.43
C ARG A 355 -32.61 -24.38 -3.04
N VAL A 356 -33.27 -23.61 -2.17
CA VAL A 356 -33.60 -23.98 -0.79
C VAL A 356 -35.00 -24.59 -0.71
N ASP A 357 -36.00 -23.93 -1.30
CA ASP A 357 -37.41 -24.29 -1.11
C ASP A 357 -37.82 -25.52 -1.94
N LYS A 358 -37.25 -25.67 -3.15
CA LYS A 358 -37.60 -26.73 -4.11
C LYS A 358 -36.38 -27.18 -4.93
N PRO A 359 -35.43 -27.92 -4.33
CA PRO A 359 -34.18 -28.33 -4.99
C PRO A 359 -34.38 -29.09 -6.31
N SER A 360 -35.49 -29.82 -6.46
CA SER A 360 -35.84 -30.53 -7.70
C SER A 360 -36.17 -29.63 -8.89
N GLU A 361 -36.60 -28.39 -8.64
CA GLU A 361 -36.90 -27.37 -9.66
C GLU A 361 -35.75 -26.37 -9.85
N PHE A 362 -34.67 -26.50 -9.09
CA PHE A 362 -33.52 -25.60 -9.16
C PHE A 362 -32.68 -25.89 -10.41
N PHE A 363 -32.34 -24.81 -11.12
CA PHE A 363 -31.38 -24.81 -12.20
C PHE A 363 -30.24 -23.84 -11.85
N GLU A 364 -29.00 -24.29 -11.99
CA GLU A 364 -27.80 -23.49 -11.72
C GLU A 364 -27.83 -22.19 -12.53
N ILE A 365 -27.56 -21.05 -11.88
CA ILE A 365 -27.61 -19.71 -12.50
C ILE A 365 -26.32 -19.43 -13.29
N PHE A 366 -25.21 -19.92 -12.78
CA PHE A 366 -23.87 -19.83 -13.37
C PHE A 366 -23.17 -21.16 -13.10
N ASP A 367 -22.04 -21.39 -13.77
CA ASP A 367 -21.24 -22.59 -13.52
C ASP A 367 -20.57 -22.52 -12.14
N GLU A 368 -21.05 -23.33 -11.20
CA GLU A 368 -20.50 -23.42 -9.85
C GLU A 368 -19.24 -24.30 -9.77
N ARG A 369 -18.92 -25.04 -10.84
CA ARG A 369 -17.84 -26.05 -10.90
C ARG A 369 -16.74 -25.64 -11.87
N MET A 370 -16.33 -24.38 -11.79
CA MET A 370 -15.26 -23.84 -12.61
C MET A 370 -13.91 -24.48 -12.28
N LYS A 371 -13.15 -24.77 -13.35
CA LYS A 371 -11.73 -25.13 -13.21
C LYS A 371 -10.93 -23.91 -12.77
N PRO A 372 -9.80 -24.09 -12.07
CA PRO A 372 -8.89 -23.00 -11.76
C PRO A 372 -8.48 -22.24 -13.04
N PRO A 373 -8.26 -20.91 -12.96
CA PRO A 373 -7.77 -20.13 -14.08
C PRO A 373 -6.44 -20.68 -14.59
N ILE A 374 -6.23 -20.65 -15.91
CA ILE A 374 -5.02 -21.15 -16.56
C ILE A 374 -4.37 -19.97 -17.28
N LEU A 375 -3.05 -19.81 -17.13
CA LEU A 375 -2.29 -18.78 -17.83
C LEU A 375 -2.45 -18.89 -19.36
N PRO A 376 -2.31 -17.77 -20.10
CA PRO A 376 -2.47 -17.78 -21.56
C PRO A 376 -1.54 -18.78 -22.22
N GLN A 377 -2.05 -19.51 -23.21
CA GLN A 377 -1.24 -20.45 -23.97
C GLN A 377 -0.28 -19.70 -24.87
N VAL A 378 0.99 -20.11 -24.84
CA VAL A 378 2.03 -19.58 -25.71
C VAL A 378 1.62 -19.86 -27.17
N PRO A 379 1.66 -18.86 -28.06
CA PRO A 379 1.33 -19.06 -29.47
C PRO A 379 2.19 -20.18 -30.08
N GLN A 380 1.55 -21.11 -30.78
CA GLN A 380 2.26 -22.17 -31.50
C GLN A 380 2.92 -21.59 -32.76
N THR A 381 4.06 -20.94 -32.57
CA THR A 381 4.88 -20.41 -33.66
C THR A 381 6.08 -21.31 -33.94
N GLU A 382 6.50 -21.37 -35.21
CA GLU A 382 7.79 -21.94 -35.59
C GLU A 382 8.93 -21.29 -34.78
N LYS A 383 10.01 -22.02 -34.54
CA LYS A 383 11.20 -21.46 -33.89
C LYS A 383 11.74 -20.33 -34.78
N PHE A 384 11.71 -19.11 -34.27
CA PHE A 384 12.29 -17.96 -34.95
C PHE A 384 13.79 -17.88 -34.66
N LEU A 385 14.54 -17.26 -35.57
CA LEU A 385 15.92 -16.87 -35.29
C LEU A 385 15.93 -15.79 -34.18
N PRO A 386 16.95 -15.77 -33.28
CA PRO A 386 17.04 -14.79 -32.19
C PRO A 386 16.90 -13.33 -32.66
N GLU A 387 17.44 -12.99 -33.83
CA GLU A 387 17.33 -11.65 -34.43
C GLU A 387 15.89 -11.23 -34.75
N LYS A 388 14.99 -12.19 -35.04
CA LYS A 388 13.57 -11.93 -35.28
C LYS A 388 12.75 -11.87 -33.99
N LEU A 389 13.29 -12.43 -32.91
CA LEU A 389 12.66 -12.41 -31.57
C LEU A 389 12.94 -11.10 -30.84
N LEU A 390 14.06 -10.43 -31.12
CA LEU A 390 14.28 -9.04 -30.73
C LEU A 390 13.42 -8.12 -31.61
N ARG A 391 12.20 -7.83 -31.17
CA ARG A 391 11.22 -7.10 -31.98
C ARG A 391 11.52 -5.60 -31.96
N PRO A 392 11.48 -4.93 -33.12
CA PRO A 392 11.53 -3.47 -33.15
C PRO A 392 10.30 -2.92 -32.42
N THR A 393 10.53 -1.97 -31.53
CA THR A 393 9.44 -1.33 -30.78
C THR A 393 8.69 -0.36 -31.68
N PRO A 394 7.35 -0.39 -31.68
CA PRO A 394 6.56 0.63 -32.34
C PRO A 394 6.87 2.03 -31.82
N VAL A 395 7.42 2.88 -32.68
CA VAL A 395 7.67 4.30 -32.38
C VAL A 395 6.68 5.14 -33.18
N ILE A 396 5.78 5.83 -32.48
CA ILE A 396 4.82 6.76 -33.08
C ILE A 396 5.32 8.17 -32.88
N LEU A 397 5.43 8.93 -33.97
CA LEU A 397 5.74 10.34 -33.94
C LEU A 397 4.43 11.13 -33.95
N VAL A 398 4.28 12.05 -33.01
CA VAL A 398 3.11 12.94 -32.90
C VAL A 398 3.57 14.36 -33.12
N GLU A 399 3.23 14.93 -34.27
CA GLU A 399 3.68 16.26 -34.70
C GLU A 399 2.58 17.32 -34.54
N SER A 400 1.31 16.90 -34.51
CA SER A 400 0.17 17.80 -34.41
C SER A 400 -0.76 17.49 -33.24
N ARG A 401 -1.42 18.53 -32.69
CA ARG A 401 -2.41 18.36 -31.61
C ARG A 401 -3.61 17.50 -32.05
N LYS A 402 -3.90 17.46 -33.36
CA LYS A 402 -4.94 16.62 -33.95
C LYS A 402 -4.55 15.14 -33.88
N GLU A 403 -3.32 14.79 -34.25
CA GLU A 403 -2.79 13.42 -34.10
C GLU A 403 -2.77 12.99 -32.63
N ALA A 404 -2.35 13.87 -31.72
CA ALA A 404 -2.32 13.58 -30.29
C ALA A 404 -3.69 13.15 -29.73
N HIS A 405 -4.79 13.68 -30.29
CA HIS A 405 -6.16 13.38 -29.88
C HIS A 405 -6.90 12.46 -30.88
N SER A 406 -6.17 11.83 -31.79
CA SER A 406 -6.76 10.96 -32.82
C SER A 406 -7.26 9.65 -32.23
N ILE A 407 -8.34 9.12 -32.80
CA ILE A 407 -8.88 7.82 -32.41
C ILE A 407 -7.98 6.68 -32.90
N GLU A 408 -7.25 6.91 -33.99
CA GLU A 408 -6.28 6.00 -34.58
C GLU A 408 -5.12 5.73 -33.62
N LEU A 409 -4.57 6.79 -32.99
CA LEU A 409 -3.53 6.65 -31.96
C LEU A 409 -4.04 5.88 -30.75
N GLN A 410 -5.25 6.19 -30.28
CA GLN A 410 -5.89 5.49 -29.16
C GLN A 410 -6.06 3.99 -29.48
N ASN A 411 -6.64 3.67 -30.65
CA ASN A 411 -6.86 2.28 -31.07
C ASN A 411 -5.54 1.52 -31.25
N TYR A 412 -4.50 2.19 -31.75
CA TYR A 412 -3.18 1.57 -31.87
C TYR A 412 -2.62 1.19 -30.49
N CYS A 413 -2.68 2.12 -29.51
CA CYS A 413 -2.21 1.87 -28.16
C CYS A 413 -2.97 0.70 -27.50
N TYR A 414 -4.30 0.66 -27.65
CA TYR A 414 -5.13 -0.39 -27.03
C TYR A 414 -4.85 -1.80 -27.56
N ASN A 415 -4.30 -1.94 -28.77
CA ASN A 415 -4.02 -3.23 -29.40
C ASN A 415 -2.54 -3.61 -29.40
N SER A 416 -1.67 -2.75 -28.87
CA SER A 416 -0.22 -2.98 -28.85
C SER A 416 0.26 -3.43 -27.47
N ALA A 417 1.23 -4.34 -27.41
CA ALA A 417 1.86 -4.76 -26.14
C ALA A 417 2.63 -3.59 -25.50
N VAL A 418 3.35 -2.81 -26.29
CA VAL A 418 4.03 -1.58 -25.87
C VAL A 418 4.16 -0.62 -27.05
N THR A 419 4.04 0.67 -26.79
CA THR A 419 4.18 1.73 -27.80
C THR A 419 4.99 2.88 -27.23
N LEU A 420 6.03 3.31 -27.96
CA LEU A 420 6.79 4.53 -27.66
C LEU A 420 6.22 5.69 -28.47
N ILE A 421 5.73 6.73 -27.80
CA ILE A 421 5.17 7.92 -28.43
C ILE A 421 6.15 9.09 -28.23
N ARG A 422 6.72 9.56 -29.34
CA ARG A 422 7.65 10.71 -29.36
C ARG A 422 6.93 11.99 -29.77
N GLY A 423 7.37 13.11 -29.20
CA GLY A 423 6.83 14.43 -29.52
C GLY A 423 5.46 14.73 -28.89
N LEU A 424 4.82 13.78 -28.20
CA LEU A 424 3.49 13.99 -27.60
C LEU A 424 3.48 15.14 -26.58
N THR A 425 4.40 15.12 -25.62
CA THR A 425 4.52 16.16 -24.57
C THR A 425 4.87 17.53 -25.17
N GLN A 426 5.74 17.56 -26.18
CA GLN A 426 6.14 18.78 -26.89
C GLN A 426 4.97 19.39 -27.68
N THR A 427 4.25 18.56 -28.44
CA THR A 427 3.08 18.95 -29.23
C THR A 427 1.94 19.47 -28.34
N LEU A 428 1.77 18.90 -27.14
CA LEU A 428 0.81 19.36 -26.14
C LEU A 428 1.30 20.54 -25.31
N LYS A 429 2.55 21.00 -25.52
CA LYS A 429 3.20 22.07 -24.75
C LYS A 429 3.11 21.81 -23.25
N MET A 430 3.50 20.61 -22.85
CA MET A 430 3.56 20.20 -21.44
C MET A 430 4.83 20.73 -20.77
N ASP A 431 4.68 21.36 -19.62
CA ASP A 431 5.78 21.81 -18.78
C ASP A 431 6.24 20.69 -17.85
N LEU A 432 7.21 19.90 -18.33
CA LEU A 432 7.80 18.82 -17.55
C LEU A 432 8.68 19.32 -16.41
N SER A 433 9.07 20.60 -16.39
CA SER A 433 9.91 21.16 -15.32
C SER A 433 9.21 21.17 -13.96
N LEU A 434 7.88 21.14 -13.95
CA LEU A 434 7.04 20.99 -12.75
C LEU A 434 7.28 19.66 -12.01
N PHE A 435 7.82 18.64 -12.70
CA PHE A 435 8.15 17.34 -12.13
C PHE A 435 9.67 17.17 -11.89
N SER A 436 10.44 18.24 -12.07
CA SER A 436 11.87 18.24 -11.78
C SER A 436 12.13 18.07 -10.29
N THR A 437 13.25 17.46 -9.94
CA THR A 437 13.70 17.31 -8.55
C THR A 437 13.76 18.65 -7.81
N LYS A 438 14.09 19.73 -8.52
CA LYS A 438 14.09 21.09 -7.96
C LYS A 438 12.68 21.55 -7.58
N SER A 439 11.72 21.42 -8.50
CA SER A 439 10.33 21.83 -8.24
C SER A 439 9.71 21.03 -7.08
N LEU A 440 9.96 19.72 -7.04
CA LEU A 440 9.50 18.86 -5.95
C LEU A 440 10.06 19.27 -4.58
N LEU A 441 11.34 19.67 -4.55
CA LEU A 441 12.00 20.15 -3.34
C LEU A 441 11.39 21.44 -2.79
N GLU A 442 10.98 22.34 -3.69
CA GLU A 442 10.35 23.61 -3.33
C GLU A 442 8.93 23.43 -2.78
N ILE A 443 8.20 22.42 -3.30
CA ILE A 443 6.79 22.19 -2.94
C ILE A 443 6.65 21.37 -1.66
N ALA A 444 7.34 20.23 -1.58
CA ALA A 444 7.14 19.26 -0.50
C ALA A 444 8.47 18.57 -0.12
N PRO A 445 9.42 19.28 0.52
CA PRO A 445 10.74 18.74 0.83
C PRO A 445 10.71 17.53 1.80
N ASN A 446 9.74 17.51 2.71
CA ASN A 446 9.57 16.45 3.71
C ASN A 446 8.67 15.30 3.23
N HIS A 447 8.23 15.32 1.97
CA HIS A 447 7.37 14.27 1.42
C HIS A 447 8.13 12.94 1.36
N GLU A 448 7.45 11.85 1.71
CA GLU A 448 8.05 10.52 1.82
C GLU A 448 8.44 9.98 0.44
N VAL A 449 9.60 9.30 0.38
CA VAL A 449 10.12 8.61 -0.79
C VAL A 449 10.50 7.19 -0.38
N GLU A 450 9.91 6.19 -1.03
CA GLU A 450 10.35 4.80 -0.89
C GLU A 450 11.66 4.62 -1.64
N ILE A 451 12.64 4.00 -0.99
CA ILE A 451 13.97 3.75 -1.55
C ILE A 451 14.19 2.28 -1.78
N ARG A 452 14.64 1.94 -2.99
CA ARG A 452 15.21 0.65 -3.34
C ARG A 452 16.72 0.76 -3.43
N SER A 453 17.43 0.08 -2.54
CA SER A 453 18.90 -0.01 -2.58
C SER A 453 19.30 -1.22 -3.44
N GLN A 454 20.04 -0.94 -4.50
CA GLN A 454 20.34 -1.85 -5.61
C GLN A 454 21.82 -1.76 -5.96
N TYR A 455 22.32 -2.77 -6.68
CA TYR A 455 23.66 -2.75 -7.23
C TYR A 455 23.65 -2.17 -8.64
N ARG A 456 24.57 -1.24 -8.92
CA ARG A 456 24.72 -0.69 -10.26
C ARG A 456 25.30 -1.75 -11.18
N MET A 457 24.51 -2.16 -12.18
CA MET A 457 24.91 -3.12 -13.21
C MET A 457 24.48 -2.60 -14.58
N PRO A 458 25.18 -2.98 -15.67
CA PRO A 458 24.75 -2.71 -17.04
C PRO A 458 23.34 -3.26 -17.31
N PRO A 459 22.54 -2.66 -18.20
CA PRO A 459 21.15 -3.08 -18.43
C PRO A 459 20.99 -4.56 -18.79
N ASP A 460 21.94 -5.11 -19.54
CA ASP A 460 21.88 -6.48 -20.07
C ASP A 460 22.44 -7.54 -19.11
N GLN A 461 22.86 -7.15 -17.91
CA GLN A 461 23.55 -8.06 -16.98
C GLN A 461 22.92 -8.03 -15.59
N ASN A 462 22.70 -9.20 -15.02
CA ASN A 462 22.38 -9.35 -13.60
C ASN A 462 23.15 -10.53 -13.02
N VAL A 463 24.00 -10.26 -12.05
CA VAL A 463 24.90 -11.26 -11.46
C VAL A 463 24.73 -11.35 -9.95
N ASP A 464 25.03 -12.51 -9.39
CA ASP A 464 25.05 -12.73 -7.95
C ASP A 464 26.34 -12.20 -7.29
N HIS A 465 26.48 -12.46 -5.99
CA HIS A 465 27.65 -12.05 -5.21
C HIS A 465 28.95 -12.76 -5.62
N LEU A 466 28.85 -13.84 -6.41
CA LEU A 466 29.97 -14.60 -6.95
C LEU A 466 30.27 -14.21 -8.41
N GLY A 467 29.48 -13.29 -9.00
CA GLY A 467 29.60 -12.87 -10.39
C GLY A 467 28.91 -13.80 -11.39
N GLN A 468 28.11 -14.76 -10.94
CA GLN A 468 27.37 -15.67 -11.80
C GLN A 468 26.04 -15.05 -12.26
N PRO A 469 25.64 -15.20 -13.54
CA PRO A 469 24.35 -14.73 -14.02
C PRO A 469 23.18 -15.27 -13.18
N THR A 470 22.27 -14.39 -12.79
CA THR A 470 21.12 -14.75 -11.97
C THR A 470 19.91 -13.93 -12.35
N TRP A 471 18.71 -14.51 -12.20
CA TRP A 471 17.47 -13.76 -12.33
C TRP A 471 17.09 -13.03 -11.05
N ILE A 472 17.77 -13.28 -9.92
CA ILE A 472 17.45 -12.64 -8.65
C ILE A 472 17.88 -11.17 -8.71
N CYS A 473 16.92 -10.25 -8.65
CA CYS A 473 17.21 -8.82 -8.65
C CYS A 473 17.24 -8.30 -7.22
N HIS A 474 18.45 -8.02 -6.69
CA HIS A 474 18.60 -7.51 -5.34
C HIS A 474 18.06 -6.07 -5.21
N SER A 475 17.02 -5.90 -4.40
CA SER A 475 16.30 -4.63 -4.23
C SER A 475 15.75 -4.50 -2.81
N THR A 476 16.51 -3.88 -1.92
CA THR A 476 16.15 -3.74 -0.49
C THR A 476 15.39 -2.45 -0.24
N ARG A 477 14.30 -2.52 0.54
CA ARG A 477 13.41 -1.38 0.79
C ARG A 477 13.84 -0.57 2.02
N SER A 478 13.79 0.74 1.90
CA SER A 478 13.95 1.73 2.98
C SER A 478 13.12 2.98 2.66
N TYR A 479 13.10 3.98 3.54
CA TYR A 479 12.34 5.22 3.35
C TYR A 479 13.22 6.44 3.61
N THR A 480 12.92 7.55 2.92
CA THR A 480 13.57 8.84 3.09
C THR A 480 12.60 9.96 2.71
N THR A 481 13.09 11.21 2.62
CA THR A 481 12.31 12.35 2.11
C THR A 481 12.81 12.84 0.76
N ILE A 482 11.97 13.60 0.03
CA ILE A 482 12.35 14.25 -1.23
C ILE A 482 13.63 15.07 -1.05
N ALA A 483 13.77 15.82 0.05
CA ALA A 483 14.96 16.62 0.31
C ALA A 483 16.25 15.79 0.39
N HIS A 484 16.25 14.72 1.18
CA HIS A 484 17.42 13.86 1.33
C HIS A 484 17.73 13.10 0.03
N TYR A 485 16.71 12.64 -0.69
CA TYR A 485 16.93 11.96 -1.96
C TYR A 485 17.43 12.89 -3.06
N ALA A 486 16.89 14.11 -3.14
CA ALA A 486 17.34 15.14 -4.08
C ALA A 486 18.82 15.48 -3.86
N GLN A 487 19.26 15.62 -2.60
CA GLN A 487 20.67 15.79 -2.26
C GLN A 487 21.51 14.61 -2.74
N TYR A 488 21.07 13.37 -2.49
CA TYR A 488 21.75 12.17 -2.97
C TYR A 488 21.85 12.14 -4.50
N GLN A 489 20.76 12.42 -5.22
CA GLN A 489 20.72 12.42 -6.68
C GLN A 489 21.69 13.47 -7.26
N ALA A 490 21.70 14.67 -6.69
CA ALA A 490 22.60 15.76 -7.09
C ALA A 490 24.08 15.46 -6.77
N GLN A 491 24.38 14.92 -5.58
CA GLN A 491 25.74 14.52 -5.22
C GLN A 491 26.26 13.37 -6.09
N SER A 492 25.40 12.40 -6.41
CA SER A 492 25.71 11.29 -7.31
C SER A 492 26.08 11.80 -8.71
N PHE A 493 25.35 12.80 -9.22
CA PHE A 493 25.64 13.45 -10.49
C PHE A 493 26.99 14.19 -10.46
N GLN A 494 27.21 15.04 -9.45
CA GLN A 494 28.47 15.79 -9.31
C GLN A 494 29.69 14.86 -9.15
N TYR A 495 29.54 13.75 -8.43
CA TYR A 495 30.60 12.77 -8.26
C TYR A 495 30.95 12.08 -9.58
N SER A 496 29.95 11.70 -10.38
CA SER A 496 30.19 11.11 -11.71
C SER A 496 30.92 12.08 -12.65
N LEU A 497 30.49 13.34 -12.66
CA LEU A 497 31.13 14.38 -13.47
C LEU A 497 32.60 14.60 -13.10
N LYS A 498 32.92 14.57 -11.80
CA LYS A 498 34.32 14.67 -11.32
C LYS A 498 35.18 13.51 -11.81
N ILE A 499 34.65 12.28 -11.79
CA ILE A 499 35.35 11.10 -12.29
C ILE A 499 35.60 11.24 -13.80
N GLU A 500 34.58 11.60 -14.58
CA GLU A 500 34.70 11.76 -16.03
C GLU A 500 35.75 12.82 -16.41
N ILE A 501 35.74 13.98 -15.74
CA ILE A 501 36.75 15.03 -15.94
C ILE A 501 38.15 14.52 -15.60
N GLN A 502 38.29 13.73 -14.53
CA GLN A 502 39.58 13.17 -14.13
C GLN A 502 40.09 12.14 -15.14
N GLU A 503 39.23 11.23 -15.59
CA GLU A 503 39.57 10.24 -16.63
C GLU A 503 39.93 10.92 -17.97
N GLU A 504 39.21 11.96 -18.35
CA GLU A 504 39.50 12.73 -19.57
C GLU A 504 40.82 13.49 -19.44
N ALA A 505 41.10 14.09 -18.28
CA ALA A 505 42.39 14.72 -17.99
C ALA A 505 43.55 13.70 -18.00
N GLU A 506 43.33 12.48 -17.50
CA GLU A 506 44.30 11.38 -17.56
C GLU A 506 44.53 10.90 -18.99
N LYS A 507 43.47 10.75 -19.80
CA LYS A 507 43.56 10.43 -21.24
C LYS A 507 44.33 11.51 -22.00
N LEU A 508 44.06 12.79 -21.72
CA LEU A 508 44.79 13.90 -22.32
C LEU A 508 46.27 13.91 -21.90
N ARG A 509 46.58 13.67 -20.62
CA ARG A 509 47.97 13.52 -20.15
C ARG A 509 48.67 12.32 -20.82
N ALA A 510 47.99 11.18 -20.95
CA ALA A 510 48.53 10.01 -21.63
C ALA A 510 48.72 10.24 -23.13
N ALA A 511 47.86 11.03 -23.77
CA ALA A 511 48.01 11.45 -25.16
C ALA A 511 49.17 12.44 -25.34
N SER A 512 49.31 13.43 -24.47
CA SER A 512 50.46 14.35 -24.47
C SER A 512 51.79 13.63 -24.19
N ALA A 513 51.81 12.60 -23.35
CA ALA A 513 53.00 11.77 -23.13
C ALA A 513 53.38 10.92 -24.35
N LYS A 514 52.42 10.58 -25.23
CA LYS A 514 52.67 9.88 -26.51
C LYS A 514 53.20 10.78 -27.62
N TYR A 515 52.90 12.08 -27.60
CA TYR A 515 53.32 13.04 -28.64
C TYR A 515 54.41 14.03 -28.19
N GLY A 516 54.74 14.10 -26.90
CA GLY A 516 55.80 14.97 -26.35
C GLY A 516 57.22 14.40 -26.42
N GLY A 517 57.41 13.22 -27.03
CA GLY A 517 58.71 12.58 -27.19
C GLY A 517 59.36 12.88 -28.55
N GLY A 518 59.68 14.14 -28.84
CA GLY A 518 60.47 14.47 -30.04
C GLY A 518 60.74 15.96 -30.22
N GLY A 519 61.97 16.41 -29.92
CA GLY A 519 62.44 17.73 -30.35
C GLY A 519 63.58 18.37 -29.53
N SER A 520 64.81 17.91 -29.78
CA SER A 520 66.15 18.37 -29.41
C SER A 520 66.45 19.87 -29.12
N SER A 521 67.41 20.14 -28.20
CA SER A 521 68.81 20.55 -28.48
C SER A 521 69.42 21.58 -27.50
N GLY A 522 70.68 21.34 -27.09
CA GLY A 522 71.69 22.39 -26.85
C GLY A 522 72.35 22.45 -25.46
N GLY A 523 73.64 22.08 -25.37
CA GLY A 523 74.59 22.74 -24.44
C GLY A 523 75.46 21.87 -23.51
N SER A 524 76.59 21.39 -24.06
CA SER A 524 77.95 21.30 -23.48
C SER A 524 78.22 20.99 -21.99
N GLY A 525 79.14 20.03 -21.73
CA GLY A 525 80.00 20.07 -20.54
C GLY A 525 80.44 18.74 -19.91
N ILE A 526 81.53 18.16 -20.44
CA ILE A 526 82.61 17.37 -19.81
C ILE A 526 82.44 16.88 -18.35
N GLY A 527 82.65 15.56 -18.13
CA GLY A 527 83.44 15.04 -17.00
C GLY A 527 82.78 14.02 -16.05
N GLY A 528 83.48 12.91 -15.77
CA GLY A 528 83.23 12.01 -14.63
C GLY A 528 82.83 10.58 -15.03
N VAL A 529 83.79 9.69 -15.32
CA VAL A 529 84.41 8.71 -14.38
C VAL A 529 83.41 7.67 -13.85
N SER A 530 83.63 6.44 -14.31
CA SER A 530 83.12 5.18 -13.78
C SER A 530 83.52 4.94 -12.34
N THR A 531 82.63 4.37 -11.51
CA THR A 531 82.90 3.17 -10.70
C THR A 531 81.63 2.62 -10.06
N ASP A 532 81.67 1.31 -9.90
CA ASP A 532 80.71 0.32 -9.43
C ASP A 532 79.97 0.53 -8.08
N ALA A 533 78.82 -0.17 -8.03
CA ALA A 533 78.31 -1.01 -6.93
C ALA A 533 77.89 -0.37 -5.59
N SER A 534 76.56 -0.25 -5.39
CA SER A 534 75.73 -1.31 -4.75
C SER A 534 74.64 -0.78 -3.80
N ASN A 535 73.48 -1.43 -3.92
CA ASN A 535 72.34 -1.54 -3.00
C ASN A 535 71.34 -0.39 -2.81
N GLY A 536 70.10 -0.67 -3.26
CA GLY A 536 68.91 0.09 -2.90
C GLY A 536 67.69 -0.25 -3.75
N SER A 537 67.13 -1.45 -3.55
CA SER A 537 65.70 -1.78 -3.69
C SER A 537 64.80 -0.96 -4.63
N LEU A 538 64.32 -1.59 -5.71
CA LEU A 538 62.88 -1.80 -5.98
C LEU A 538 62.74 -2.63 -7.27
N LYS A 539 62.58 -3.94 -7.07
CA LYS A 539 62.20 -4.88 -8.13
C LYS A 539 60.85 -4.43 -8.71
N ARG A 540 60.85 -4.19 -10.03
CA ARG A 540 59.68 -4.31 -10.90
C ARG A 540 58.89 -5.56 -10.50
N ARG A 541 57.77 -5.39 -9.80
CA ARG A 541 56.71 -6.39 -9.78
C ARG A 541 55.92 -6.22 -11.07
N ARG A 542 56.23 -7.07 -12.05
CA ARG A 542 55.26 -7.50 -13.05
C ARG A 542 54.22 -8.29 -12.25
N ALA A 543 53.17 -7.61 -11.79
CA ALA A 543 52.05 -8.26 -11.13
C ALA A 543 51.31 -9.07 -12.19
N THR A 544 51.50 -10.38 -12.14
CA THR A 544 50.48 -11.36 -12.50
C THR A 544 49.14 -10.87 -11.98
N LEU A 545 48.18 -10.67 -12.89
CA LEU A 545 46.79 -10.39 -12.56
C LEU A 545 46.32 -11.44 -11.54
N PRO A 546 45.81 -11.05 -10.36
CA PRO A 546 45.03 -11.95 -9.55
C PRO A 546 43.73 -12.22 -10.31
N GLU A 547 43.50 -13.50 -10.59
CA GLU A 547 42.18 -14.04 -10.87
C GLU A 547 41.37 -13.94 -9.57
N GLU A 548 40.86 -12.75 -9.27
CA GLU A 548 39.98 -12.44 -8.15
C GLU A 548 38.66 -11.90 -8.69
N SER A 549 37.57 -12.57 -8.33
CA SER A 549 36.17 -12.14 -8.43
C SER A 549 36.01 -10.61 -8.28
N GLN A 550 35.85 -9.90 -9.41
CA GLN A 550 35.66 -8.44 -9.41
C GLN A 550 34.18 -8.11 -9.61
N MET A 551 33.43 -8.19 -8.51
CA MET A 551 32.13 -7.56 -8.38
C MET A 551 32.24 -6.02 -8.50
N PRO A 552 31.57 -5.36 -9.47
CA PRO A 552 31.59 -3.90 -9.58
C PRO A 552 30.52 -3.27 -8.68
N MET A 553 30.63 -3.42 -7.35
CA MET A 553 29.49 -3.13 -6.47
C MET A 553 29.45 -1.67 -5.99
N LYS A 554 29.08 -0.74 -6.88
CA LYS A 554 28.59 0.56 -6.44
C LYS A 554 27.12 0.41 -6.05
N LEU A 555 26.82 0.49 -4.75
CA LEU A 555 25.45 0.55 -4.26
C LEU A 555 24.81 1.88 -4.71
N ILE A 556 23.60 1.78 -5.25
CA ILE A 556 22.79 2.92 -5.65
C ILE A 556 21.45 2.89 -4.92
N LYS A 557 20.85 4.07 -4.78
CA LYS A 557 19.51 4.24 -4.23
C LYS A 557 18.59 4.69 -5.36
N PHE A 558 17.43 4.06 -5.45
CA PHE A 558 16.37 4.39 -6.39
C PHE A 558 15.15 4.86 -5.61
N GLY A 559 14.76 6.12 -5.80
CA GLY A 559 13.51 6.71 -5.28
C GLY A 559 12.34 6.27 -6.14
N THR A 560 11.47 5.45 -5.58
CA THR A 560 10.33 4.85 -6.27
C THR A 560 9.03 5.19 -5.55
N ASN A 561 7.92 5.10 -6.28
CA ASN A 561 6.56 5.18 -5.73
C ASN A 561 6.30 6.46 -4.91
N VAL A 562 6.88 7.59 -5.32
CA VAL A 562 6.62 8.89 -4.70
C VAL A 562 5.20 9.31 -5.06
N ASP A 563 4.31 9.37 -4.08
CA ASP A 563 2.90 9.62 -4.33
C ASP A 563 2.61 11.11 -4.59
N LEU A 564 2.00 11.43 -5.73
CA LEU A 564 1.58 12.79 -6.08
C LEU A 564 0.06 12.98 -5.98
N SER A 565 -0.64 12.14 -5.20
CA SER A 565 -2.11 12.17 -5.07
C SER A 565 -2.67 13.40 -4.33
N ASP A 566 -1.88 14.04 -3.48
CA ASP A 566 -2.31 15.18 -2.67
C ASP A 566 -2.53 16.42 -3.55
N GLU A 567 -3.79 16.68 -3.92
CA GLU A 567 -4.18 17.85 -4.71
C GLU A 567 -3.87 19.18 -4.03
N GLY A 568 -3.75 19.21 -2.69
CA GLY A 568 -3.36 20.42 -1.96
C GLY A 568 -1.91 20.81 -2.24
N LYS A 569 -1.02 19.82 -2.40
CA LYS A 569 0.41 20.02 -2.66
C LYS A 569 0.74 20.07 -4.16
N PHE A 570 0.20 19.14 -4.94
CA PHE A 570 0.61 18.88 -6.32
C PHE A 570 -0.41 19.35 -7.37
N LYS A 571 -1.25 20.32 -7.02
CA LYS A 571 -2.31 20.84 -7.91
C LYS A 571 -1.79 21.22 -9.31
N THR A 572 -0.67 21.93 -9.36
CA THR A 572 -0.09 22.43 -10.62
C THR A 572 0.40 21.28 -11.49
N GLN A 573 1.11 20.31 -10.91
CA GLN A 573 1.53 19.08 -11.58
C GLN A 573 0.34 18.30 -12.13
N LEU A 574 -0.67 18.02 -11.30
CA LEU A 574 -1.84 17.24 -11.71
C LEU A 574 -2.66 17.96 -12.80
N THR A 575 -2.79 19.28 -12.70
CA THR A 575 -3.45 20.09 -13.72
C THR A 575 -2.72 20.01 -15.07
N GLU A 576 -1.39 19.94 -15.06
CA GLU A 576 -0.59 19.84 -16.27
C GLU A 576 -0.84 18.52 -17.02
N LEU A 577 -1.02 17.42 -16.29
CA LEU A 577 -1.32 16.10 -16.87
C LEU A 577 -2.71 16.04 -17.51
N ASN A 578 -3.63 16.96 -17.20
CA ASN A 578 -4.93 17.05 -17.88
C ASN A 578 -4.81 17.45 -19.36
N LYS A 579 -3.64 17.94 -19.81
CA LYS A 579 -3.36 18.20 -21.23
C LYS A 579 -3.25 16.92 -22.07
N MET A 580 -3.03 15.76 -21.43
CA MET A 580 -2.92 14.46 -22.10
C MET A 580 -4.22 14.10 -22.85
N PRO A 581 -4.14 13.28 -23.91
CA PRO A 581 -5.33 12.79 -24.58
C PRO A 581 -6.17 11.91 -23.63
N SER A 582 -7.48 11.84 -23.88
CA SER A 582 -8.44 11.18 -22.97
C SER A 582 -8.08 9.74 -22.63
N PHE A 583 -7.53 8.98 -23.56
CA PHE A 583 -7.15 7.59 -23.34
C PHE A 583 -5.95 7.39 -22.40
N ALA A 584 -5.13 8.43 -22.22
CA ALA A 584 -3.94 8.42 -21.37
C ALA A 584 -4.10 9.23 -20.09
N ARG A 585 -5.26 9.89 -19.86
CA ARG A 585 -5.51 10.70 -18.68
C ARG A 585 -5.84 9.86 -17.45
N LEU A 586 -5.45 10.38 -16.29
CA LEU A 586 -5.78 9.80 -14.98
C LEU A 586 -7.30 9.70 -14.77
N VAL A 587 -8.01 10.80 -15.04
CA VAL A 587 -9.48 10.90 -14.94
C VAL A 587 -10.05 11.10 -16.34
N ALA A 588 -10.75 10.07 -16.82
CA ALA A 588 -11.43 10.09 -18.11
C ALA A 588 -12.63 9.14 -18.12
N ALA A 589 -13.68 9.49 -18.87
CA ALA A 589 -14.85 8.62 -19.04
C ALA A 589 -14.49 7.27 -19.68
N CYS A 590 -13.48 7.27 -20.56
CA CYS A 590 -12.92 6.08 -21.20
C CYS A 590 -11.80 5.40 -20.39
N ASN A 591 -11.72 5.66 -19.08
CA ASN A 591 -10.85 4.94 -18.15
C ASN A 591 -11.71 4.27 -17.08
N MET A 592 -11.69 2.93 -17.02
CA MET A 592 -12.42 2.13 -16.03
C MET A 592 -12.06 2.52 -14.59
N LEU A 593 -10.79 2.87 -14.32
CA LEU A 593 -10.34 3.25 -12.99
C LEU A 593 -10.99 4.52 -12.45
N THR A 594 -11.46 5.42 -13.33
CA THR A 594 -12.22 6.61 -12.95
C THR A 594 -13.52 6.24 -12.22
N HIS A 595 -14.10 5.08 -12.55
CA HIS A 595 -15.41 4.65 -12.03
C HIS A 595 -15.31 3.92 -10.68
N LEU A 596 -14.11 3.66 -10.16
CA LEU A 596 -13.94 2.96 -8.87
C LEU A 596 -14.55 3.70 -7.68
N GLY A 597 -14.63 5.03 -7.75
CA GLY A 597 -15.16 5.87 -6.67
C GLY A 597 -14.28 5.97 -5.42
N HIS A 598 -13.07 5.40 -5.44
CA HIS A 598 -12.07 5.53 -4.38
C HIS A 598 -10.66 5.48 -4.97
N THR A 599 -9.69 5.92 -4.17
CA THR A 599 -8.29 6.04 -4.56
C THR A 599 -7.56 4.71 -4.45
N VAL A 600 -6.81 4.35 -5.49
CA VAL A 600 -5.86 3.25 -5.54
C VAL A 600 -4.51 3.84 -5.92
N TYR A 601 -3.67 4.04 -4.90
CA TYR A 601 -2.38 4.72 -5.02
C TYR A 601 -1.50 4.10 -6.11
N GLY A 602 -0.99 4.93 -7.02
CA GLY A 602 -0.16 4.53 -8.16
C GLY A 602 -0.91 4.00 -9.36
N MET A 603 -2.20 3.71 -9.22
CA MET A 603 -3.03 3.25 -10.33
C MET A 603 -3.89 4.40 -10.85
N ASN A 604 -4.81 4.91 -10.03
CA ASN A 604 -5.61 6.09 -10.35
C ASN A 604 -5.11 7.37 -9.68
N THR A 605 -3.88 7.31 -9.13
CA THR A 605 -3.06 8.47 -8.75
C THR A 605 -1.71 8.38 -9.43
N VAL A 606 -1.05 9.52 -9.55
CA VAL A 606 0.27 9.61 -10.19
C VAL A 606 1.36 9.22 -9.21
N GLN A 607 2.24 8.33 -9.65
CA GLN A 607 3.50 8.03 -8.98
C GLN A 607 4.68 8.65 -9.70
N LEU A 608 5.62 9.17 -8.93
CA LEU A 608 6.87 9.70 -9.42
C LEU A 608 8.05 8.81 -9.00
N TYR A 609 9.01 8.70 -9.91
CA TYR A 609 10.22 7.92 -9.79
C TYR A 609 11.40 8.86 -9.96
N MET A 610 12.31 8.90 -9.00
CA MET A 610 13.53 9.71 -9.05
C MET A 610 14.72 8.77 -9.21
N LYS A 611 15.42 8.84 -10.34
CA LYS A 611 16.39 7.81 -10.74
C LYS A 611 17.81 8.34 -10.85
N VAL A 612 18.75 7.42 -10.67
CA VAL A 612 20.18 7.56 -10.97
C VAL A 612 20.58 6.45 -11.95
N PRO A 613 21.71 6.58 -12.67
CA PRO A 613 22.18 5.53 -13.57
C PRO A 613 22.33 4.19 -12.86
N GLY A 614 21.68 3.15 -13.40
CA GLY A 614 21.62 1.83 -12.80
C GLY A 614 20.31 1.50 -12.09
N ALA A 615 19.45 2.49 -11.80
CA ALA A 615 18.19 2.25 -11.09
C ALA A 615 17.27 1.32 -11.91
N ARG A 616 16.73 0.28 -11.28
CA ARG A 616 15.94 -0.76 -11.92
C ARG A 616 14.54 -0.90 -11.31
N THR A 617 13.54 -1.00 -12.19
CA THR A 617 12.25 -1.61 -11.86
C THR A 617 12.30 -3.05 -12.38
N PRO A 618 12.25 -4.08 -11.51
CA PRO A 618 12.34 -5.48 -11.92
C PRO A 618 11.14 -5.91 -12.77
N GLY A 619 11.22 -7.13 -13.32
CA GLY A 619 10.17 -7.73 -14.12
C GLY A 619 8.87 -7.85 -13.35
N HIS A 620 7.80 -7.36 -13.98
CA HIS A 620 6.45 -7.44 -13.43
C HIS A 620 5.41 -7.30 -14.54
N VAL A 621 4.16 -7.60 -14.18
CA VAL A 621 2.96 -7.16 -14.88
C VAL A 621 2.29 -6.09 -14.03
N GLU A 622 1.58 -5.16 -14.67
CA GLU A 622 0.78 -4.17 -13.96
C GLU A 622 -0.31 -4.82 -13.11
N ASN A 623 -0.72 -4.14 -12.04
CA ASN A 623 -1.76 -4.66 -11.14
C ASN A 623 -3.06 -4.92 -11.90
N ASN A 624 -3.62 -6.13 -11.74
CA ASN A 624 -4.80 -6.57 -12.49
C ASN A 624 -4.63 -6.43 -14.02
N CYS A 625 -3.40 -6.50 -14.55
CA CYS A 625 -3.11 -6.42 -15.99
C CYS A 625 -3.63 -5.15 -16.69
N LEU A 626 -3.82 -4.07 -15.94
CA LEU A 626 -4.23 -2.80 -16.54
C LEU A 626 -3.11 -2.19 -17.37
N ALA A 627 -3.47 -1.43 -18.39
CA ALA A 627 -2.51 -0.64 -19.13
C ALA A 627 -1.87 0.44 -18.24
N SER A 628 -0.69 0.92 -18.65
CA SER A 628 0.08 1.91 -17.90
C SER A 628 0.65 2.96 -18.83
N VAL A 629 0.74 4.19 -18.32
CA VAL A 629 1.31 5.35 -19.01
C VAL A 629 2.53 5.79 -18.22
N ASN A 630 3.68 5.92 -18.88
CA ASN A 630 4.90 6.43 -18.28
C ASN A 630 5.44 7.60 -19.10
N VAL A 631 5.77 8.71 -18.43
CA VAL A 631 6.42 9.87 -19.05
C VAL A 631 7.80 10.05 -18.44
N ASN A 632 8.84 10.09 -19.28
CA ASN A 632 10.18 10.43 -18.83
C ASN A 632 10.32 11.97 -18.77
N ILE A 633 10.62 12.49 -17.59
CA ILE A 633 10.84 13.91 -17.34
C ILE A 633 12.24 14.34 -17.81
N GLY A 634 13.20 13.41 -17.81
CA GLY A 634 14.61 13.67 -18.12
C GLY A 634 15.42 14.21 -16.94
N PRO A 635 16.67 14.67 -17.18
CA PRO A 635 17.33 14.77 -18.50
C PRO A 635 17.87 13.43 -19.05
N GLY A 636 18.07 12.43 -18.20
CA GLY A 636 18.58 11.11 -18.60
C GLY A 636 17.54 10.23 -19.30
N ASP A 637 18.03 9.16 -19.93
CA ASP A 637 17.21 8.20 -20.65
C ASP A 637 16.87 6.98 -19.77
N CYS A 638 15.80 6.28 -20.16
CA CYS A 638 15.44 4.97 -19.61
C CYS A 638 15.46 3.92 -20.72
N GLU A 639 15.93 2.73 -20.41
CA GLU A 639 15.86 1.55 -21.27
C GLU A 639 14.75 0.62 -20.80
N TRP A 640 13.94 0.19 -21.76
CA TRP A 640 12.76 -0.62 -21.54
C TRP A 640 12.90 -1.98 -22.21
N PHE A 641 12.38 -2.98 -21.51
CA PHE A 641 12.30 -4.35 -21.97
C PHE A 641 10.89 -4.85 -21.75
N CYS A 642 10.27 -5.38 -22.79
CA CYS A 642 8.88 -5.82 -22.73
C CYS A 642 8.68 -7.17 -23.41
N VAL A 643 7.80 -7.98 -22.84
CA VAL A 643 7.33 -9.26 -23.37
C VAL A 643 5.80 -9.21 -23.47
N PRO A 644 5.19 -9.65 -24.59
CA PRO A 644 3.74 -9.70 -24.75
C PRO A 644 3.04 -10.61 -23.72
N TYR A 645 1.78 -10.30 -23.44
CA TYR A 645 0.95 -11.04 -22.47
C TYR A 645 0.85 -12.54 -22.79
N GLU A 646 0.82 -12.91 -24.07
CA GLU A 646 0.67 -14.29 -24.53
C GLU A 646 1.82 -15.21 -24.06
N TYR A 647 2.96 -14.63 -23.67
CA TYR A 647 4.13 -15.36 -23.18
C TYR A 647 4.21 -15.43 -21.65
N TRP A 648 3.20 -14.94 -20.93
CA TRP A 648 3.18 -14.99 -19.46
C TRP A 648 3.45 -16.40 -18.95
N ALA A 649 2.71 -17.41 -19.43
CA ALA A 649 2.87 -18.78 -18.95
C ALA A 649 4.33 -19.26 -19.03
N ALA A 650 5.02 -18.98 -20.14
CA ALA A 650 6.43 -19.35 -20.32
C ALA A 650 7.35 -18.61 -19.34
N VAL A 651 7.19 -17.29 -19.22
CA VAL A 651 8.02 -16.49 -18.29
C VAL A 651 7.76 -16.92 -16.83
N ASN A 652 6.51 -17.19 -16.45
CA ASN A 652 6.17 -17.68 -15.12
C ASN A 652 6.84 -19.04 -14.83
N GLU A 653 6.81 -19.97 -15.79
CA GLU A 653 7.50 -21.25 -15.64
C GLU A 653 9.02 -21.08 -15.47
N MET A 654 9.65 -20.16 -16.22
CA MET A 654 11.07 -19.86 -16.08
C MET A 654 11.44 -19.23 -14.73
N VAL A 655 10.55 -18.41 -14.16
CA VAL A 655 10.70 -17.81 -12.83
C VAL A 655 10.51 -18.88 -11.74
N GLU A 656 9.50 -19.73 -11.85
CA GLU A 656 9.23 -20.81 -10.89
C GLU A 656 10.32 -21.88 -10.88
N LYS A 657 10.88 -22.24 -12.05
CA LYS A 657 12.06 -23.14 -12.15
C LYS A 657 13.24 -22.66 -11.32
N ARG A 658 13.33 -21.34 -11.09
CA ARG A 658 14.37 -20.69 -10.29
C ARG A 658 13.98 -20.46 -8.84
N LYS A 659 12.86 -21.03 -8.39
CA LYS A 659 12.29 -20.86 -7.05
C LYS A 659 11.99 -19.39 -6.71
N LEU A 660 11.70 -18.59 -7.74
CA LEU A 660 11.23 -17.21 -7.60
C LEU A 660 9.71 -17.18 -7.76
N ASN A 661 9.09 -16.14 -7.22
CA ASN A 661 7.66 -15.92 -7.37
C ASN A 661 7.42 -14.84 -8.44
N PHE A 662 6.63 -15.15 -9.46
CA PHE A 662 6.35 -14.20 -10.55
C PHE A 662 5.64 -12.93 -10.06
N LEU A 663 4.65 -13.05 -9.16
CA LEU A 663 3.82 -11.94 -8.68
C LEU A 663 4.48 -11.12 -7.55
N LYS A 664 5.20 -11.78 -6.64
CA LYS A 664 5.76 -11.19 -5.41
C LYS A 664 7.28 -10.99 -5.46
N GLY A 665 7.96 -11.70 -6.36
CA GLY A 665 9.42 -11.73 -6.42
C GLY A 665 10.02 -10.50 -7.11
N SER A 666 11.31 -10.29 -6.88
CA SER A 666 12.11 -9.28 -7.58
C SER A 666 13.06 -10.00 -8.53
N TRP A 667 12.77 -9.95 -9.82
CA TRP A 667 13.49 -10.69 -10.85
C TRP A 667 13.91 -9.83 -12.03
N TRP A 668 15.07 -10.12 -12.61
CA TRP A 668 15.62 -9.46 -13.79
C TRP A 668 15.94 -10.54 -14.83
N PRO A 669 15.13 -10.68 -15.90
CA PRO A 669 15.34 -11.72 -16.90
C PRO A 669 16.67 -11.58 -17.62
N ASP A 670 17.29 -12.72 -17.93
CA ASP A 670 18.33 -12.79 -18.94
C ASP A 670 17.68 -12.80 -20.33
N ILE A 671 18.04 -11.80 -21.16
CA ILE A 671 17.45 -11.62 -22.48
C ILE A 671 17.84 -12.77 -23.41
N ASP A 672 19.09 -13.24 -23.35
CA ASP A 672 19.56 -14.28 -24.25
C ASP A 672 18.78 -15.58 -23.97
N GLU A 673 18.51 -15.89 -22.70
CA GLU A 673 17.69 -17.04 -22.31
C GLU A 673 16.23 -16.92 -22.80
N LEU A 674 15.64 -15.73 -22.75
CA LEU A 674 14.30 -15.49 -23.31
C LEU A 674 14.28 -15.74 -24.83
N LEU A 675 15.29 -15.27 -25.54
CA LEU A 675 15.38 -15.46 -26.99
C LEU A 675 15.61 -16.94 -27.35
N GLU A 676 16.47 -17.65 -26.61
CA GLU A 676 16.71 -19.10 -26.78
C GLU A 676 15.44 -19.93 -26.56
N THR A 677 14.56 -19.49 -25.66
CA THR A 677 13.27 -20.12 -25.37
C THR A 677 12.14 -19.66 -26.31
N ASN A 678 12.48 -18.96 -27.40
CA ASN A 678 11.55 -18.47 -28.42
C ASN A 678 10.54 -17.43 -27.89
N ILE A 679 10.92 -16.65 -26.86
CA ILE A 679 10.12 -15.57 -26.30
C ILE A 679 10.56 -14.24 -26.94
N PRO A 680 9.67 -13.50 -27.62
CA PRO A 680 10.02 -12.23 -28.22
C PRO A 680 10.16 -11.13 -27.17
N VAL A 681 11.19 -10.30 -27.33
CA VAL A 681 11.49 -9.18 -26.44
C VAL A 681 11.52 -7.88 -27.25
N TYR A 682 10.81 -6.87 -26.77
CA TYR A 682 10.94 -5.49 -27.23
C TYR A 682 12.00 -4.80 -26.38
N ARG A 683 12.98 -4.15 -27.03
CA ARG A 683 14.01 -3.35 -26.37
C ARG A 683 14.05 -1.96 -27.01
N PHE A 684 14.02 -0.91 -26.20
CA PHE A 684 14.07 0.46 -26.70
C PHE A 684 14.47 1.48 -25.63
N THR A 685 14.91 2.65 -26.09
CA THR A 685 15.27 3.79 -25.25
C THR A 685 14.16 4.84 -25.25
N GLN A 686 13.66 5.17 -24.06
CA GLN A 686 12.75 6.26 -23.78
C GLN A 686 13.54 7.51 -23.41
N LYS A 687 13.48 8.53 -24.27
CA LYS A 687 14.17 9.81 -24.05
C LYS A 687 13.34 10.77 -23.19
N ALA A 688 13.96 11.85 -22.72
CA ALA A 688 13.24 12.92 -22.04
C ALA A 688 12.06 13.44 -22.91
N GLY A 689 10.87 13.51 -22.32
CA GLY A 689 9.63 13.89 -22.97
C GLY A 689 8.89 12.77 -23.71
N ASP A 690 9.51 11.60 -23.91
CA ASP A 690 8.84 10.46 -24.54
C ASP A 690 7.82 9.84 -23.58
N VAL A 691 6.68 9.44 -24.15
CA VAL A 691 5.61 8.73 -23.44
C VAL A 691 5.63 7.26 -23.85
N VAL A 692 5.67 6.37 -22.86
CA VAL A 692 5.54 4.93 -23.07
C VAL A 692 4.14 4.51 -22.66
N TRP A 693 3.44 3.89 -23.60
CA TRP A 693 2.21 3.16 -23.34
C TRP A 693 2.54 1.69 -23.17
N VAL A 694 2.28 1.15 -21.99
CA VAL A 694 2.37 -0.28 -21.69
C VAL A 694 0.96 -0.86 -21.84
N GLY A 695 0.80 -1.78 -22.78
CA GLY A 695 -0.47 -2.45 -23.05
C GLY A 695 -0.89 -3.39 -21.94
N SER A 696 -2.17 -3.77 -21.96
CA SER A 696 -2.78 -4.68 -20.99
C SER A 696 -1.93 -5.96 -20.83
N GLY A 697 -1.60 -6.31 -19.59
CA GLY A 697 -0.87 -7.55 -19.26
C GLY A 697 0.54 -7.69 -19.84
N CYS A 698 1.11 -6.62 -20.40
CA CYS A 698 2.49 -6.65 -20.89
C CYS A 698 3.47 -6.81 -19.72
N ILE A 699 4.34 -7.81 -19.82
CA ILE A 699 5.42 -8.04 -18.88
C ILE A 699 6.54 -7.08 -19.23
N HIS A 700 7.07 -6.34 -18.26
CA HIS A 700 8.12 -5.40 -18.54
C HIS A 700 9.05 -5.16 -17.35
N TRP A 701 10.26 -4.69 -17.66
CA TRP A 701 11.26 -4.22 -16.71
C TRP A 701 12.00 -3.03 -17.29
N VAL A 702 12.54 -2.18 -16.41
CA VAL A 702 13.06 -0.87 -16.80
C VAL A 702 14.39 -0.58 -16.10
N HIS A 703 15.33 -0.02 -16.85
CA HIS A 703 16.64 0.43 -16.38
C HIS A 703 16.85 1.91 -16.66
N SER A 704 17.35 2.68 -15.69
CA SER A 704 17.75 4.07 -15.91
C SER A 704 19.19 4.13 -16.42
N THR A 705 19.42 4.65 -17.61
CA THR A 705 20.78 4.86 -18.13
C THR A 705 21.38 6.18 -17.65
N GLY A 706 20.52 7.18 -17.38
CA GLY A 706 20.91 8.50 -16.87
C GLY A 706 20.27 8.87 -15.52
N TRP A 707 20.50 10.11 -15.09
CA TRP A 707 19.73 10.75 -14.01
C TRP A 707 18.46 11.31 -14.60
N CYS A 708 17.31 10.79 -14.21
CA CYS A 708 16.03 11.25 -14.69
C CYS A 708 14.95 11.08 -13.64
N ASN A 709 13.82 11.76 -13.84
CA ASN A 709 12.59 11.42 -13.15
C ASN A 709 11.60 10.81 -14.16
N ASN A 710 10.71 9.95 -13.70
CA ASN A 710 9.55 9.53 -14.49
C ASN A 710 8.28 9.76 -13.67
N VAL A 711 7.17 9.98 -14.36
CA VAL A 711 5.83 9.88 -13.76
C VAL A 711 5.07 8.76 -14.45
N ALA A 712 4.30 8.00 -13.68
CA ALA A 712 3.46 6.94 -14.23
C ALA A 712 2.16 6.76 -13.45
N TRP A 713 1.16 6.19 -14.14
CA TRP A 713 -0.13 5.79 -13.59
C TRP A 713 -0.75 4.73 -14.50
N ASN A 714 -1.76 4.03 -13.99
CA ASN A 714 -2.50 3.05 -14.78
C ASN A 714 -3.74 3.67 -15.42
N VAL A 715 -4.16 3.07 -16.53
CA VAL A 715 -5.43 3.33 -17.19
C VAL A 715 -6.08 2.01 -17.54
N GLY A 716 -7.40 1.93 -17.44
CA GLY A 716 -8.19 0.78 -17.86
C GLY A 716 -9.03 1.13 -19.08
N PRO A 717 -8.53 0.94 -20.32
CA PRO A 717 -9.34 1.04 -21.52
C PRO A 717 -10.61 0.17 -21.42
N PRO A 718 -11.82 0.68 -21.75
CA PRO A 718 -13.05 -0.09 -21.74
C PRO A 718 -13.14 -0.96 -23.01
N THR A 719 -12.15 -1.83 -23.19
CA THR A 719 -12.10 -2.81 -24.28
C THR A 719 -12.35 -4.21 -23.72
N PRO A 720 -12.98 -5.12 -24.51
CA PRO A 720 -13.22 -6.49 -24.07
C PRO A 720 -11.94 -7.18 -23.60
N ASN A 721 -10.83 -7.03 -24.33
CA ASN A 721 -9.56 -7.67 -24.01
C ASN A 721 -8.99 -7.15 -22.68
N GLN A 722 -8.98 -5.83 -22.44
CA GLN A 722 -8.49 -5.28 -21.18
C GLN A 722 -9.30 -5.78 -19.99
N TYR A 723 -10.63 -5.82 -20.11
CA TYR A 723 -11.50 -6.28 -19.03
C TYR A 723 -11.36 -7.78 -18.78
N GLU A 724 -11.34 -8.59 -19.84
CA GLU A 724 -11.12 -10.05 -19.79
C GLU A 724 -9.79 -10.38 -19.09
N MET A 725 -8.71 -9.70 -19.46
CA MET A 725 -7.39 -9.88 -18.84
C MET A 725 -7.38 -9.46 -17.37
N ALA A 726 -8.10 -8.39 -17.01
CA ALA A 726 -8.17 -7.91 -15.63
C ALA A 726 -8.97 -8.84 -14.71
N VAL A 727 -10.06 -9.41 -15.21
CA VAL A 727 -10.85 -10.43 -14.51
C VAL A 727 -10.06 -11.73 -14.38
N HIS A 728 -9.39 -12.17 -15.46
CA HIS A 728 -8.55 -13.36 -15.43
C HIS A 728 -7.40 -13.22 -14.42
N CYS A 729 -6.72 -12.06 -14.41
CA CYS A 729 -5.69 -11.75 -13.43
C CYS A 729 -6.23 -11.73 -12.00
N HIS A 730 -7.46 -11.25 -11.78
CA HIS A 730 -8.09 -11.26 -10.47
C HIS A 730 -8.31 -12.69 -9.93
N GLU A 731 -8.83 -13.60 -10.77
CA GLU A 731 -8.99 -14.99 -10.37
C GLU A 731 -7.64 -15.68 -10.17
N TRP A 732 -6.65 -15.38 -11.02
CA TRP A 732 -5.28 -15.90 -10.86
C TRP A 732 -4.63 -15.44 -9.55
N ASN A 733 -4.81 -14.16 -9.19
CA ASN A 733 -4.34 -13.60 -7.93
C ASN A 733 -4.99 -14.28 -6.73
N LYS A 734 -6.30 -14.49 -6.79
CA LYS A 734 -7.07 -15.20 -5.76
C LYS A 734 -6.56 -16.63 -5.56
N LEU A 735 -6.29 -17.36 -6.64
CA LEU A 735 -5.70 -18.71 -6.59
C LEU A 735 -4.33 -18.72 -5.90
N ASN A 736 -3.51 -17.70 -6.15
CA ASN A 736 -2.14 -17.59 -5.63
C ASN A 736 -2.02 -16.85 -4.28
N GLY A 737 -3.15 -16.52 -3.63
CA GLY A 737 -3.13 -15.73 -2.39
C GLY A 737 -2.40 -14.38 -2.56
N TYR A 738 -2.58 -13.75 -3.72
CA TYR A 738 -2.10 -12.41 -4.04
C TYR A 738 -3.28 -11.43 -4.02
N LYS A 739 -3.09 -10.25 -3.44
CA LYS A 739 -4.16 -9.24 -3.33
C LYS A 739 -4.30 -8.50 -4.65
N SER A 740 -5.47 -8.59 -5.29
CA SER A 740 -5.84 -7.63 -6.34
C SER A 740 -6.05 -6.24 -5.73
N LEU A 741 -5.34 -5.25 -6.25
CA LEU A 741 -5.53 -3.85 -5.84
C LEU A 741 -6.80 -3.24 -6.44
N VAL A 742 -7.19 -3.71 -7.62
CA VAL A 742 -8.45 -3.31 -8.25
C VAL A 742 -9.55 -4.28 -7.81
N PRO A 743 -10.56 -3.81 -7.06
CA PRO A 743 -11.68 -4.65 -6.64
C PRO A 743 -12.61 -4.90 -7.83
N MET A 744 -12.31 -5.93 -8.63
CA MET A 744 -12.98 -6.17 -9.91
C MET A 744 -14.50 -6.26 -9.78
N GLN A 745 -15.03 -6.94 -8.75
CA GLN A 745 -16.48 -7.03 -8.52
C GLN A 745 -17.14 -5.65 -8.36
N HIS A 746 -16.56 -4.82 -7.48
CA HIS A 746 -17.05 -3.46 -7.25
C HIS A 746 -16.91 -2.60 -8.51
N LEU A 747 -15.78 -2.70 -9.20
CA LEU A 747 -15.57 -2.02 -10.46
C LEU A 747 -16.64 -2.39 -11.48
N THR A 748 -16.93 -3.69 -11.67
CA THR A 748 -17.96 -4.17 -12.60
C THR A 748 -19.33 -3.56 -12.29
N TRP A 749 -19.74 -3.53 -11.02
CA TRP A 749 -20.99 -2.87 -10.61
C TRP A 749 -21.01 -1.39 -10.93
N GLN A 750 -19.90 -0.68 -10.70
CA GLN A 750 -19.78 0.75 -11.03
C GLN A 750 -19.83 0.99 -12.54
N LEU A 751 -19.15 0.17 -13.34
CA LEU A 751 -19.19 0.26 -14.80
C LEU A 751 -20.61 0.02 -15.32
N ALA A 752 -21.31 -1.00 -14.81
CA ALA A 752 -22.71 -1.27 -15.15
C ALA A 752 -23.66 -0.11 -14.81
N ARG A 753 -23.39 0.62 -13.72
CA ARG A 753 -24.18 1.78 -13.32
C ARG A 753 -23.88 3.02 -14.16
N ASN A 754 -22.61 3.26 -14.48
CA ASN A 754 -22.14 4.55 -14.98
C ASN A 754 -21.94 4.58 -16.51
N ILE A 755 -21.73 3.42 -17.14
CA ILE A 755 -21.38 3.31 -18.56
C ILE A 755 -22.51 2.64 -19.35
N ARG A 756 -22.80 3.20 -20.53
CA ARG A 756 -23.62 2.52 -21.55
C ARG A 756 -22.69 1.77 -22.50
N PHE A 757 -22.77 0.45 -22.50
CA PHE A 757 -21.95 -0.39 -23.37
C PHE A 757 -22.54 -0.45 -24.78
N SER A 758 -21.76 -0.01 -25.77
CA SER A 758 -22.09 -0.17 -27.20
C SER A 758 -21.46 -1.42 -27.82
N ASN A 759 -20.38 -1.93 -27.21
CA ASN A 759 -19.70 -3.14 -27.65
C ASN A 759 -20.33 -4.36 -26.99
N GLN A 760 -20.92 -5.25 -27.81
CA GLN A 760 -21.65 -6.44 -27.35
C GLN A 760 -20.76 -7.52 -26.72
N LYS A 761 -19.44 -7.51 -26.93
CA LYS A 761 -18.51 -8.42 -26.23
C LYS A 761 -18.13 -7.88 -24.85
N MET A 762 -18.14 -6.54 -24.69
CA MET A 762 -17.85 -5.89 -23.41
C MET A 762 -19.08 -5.88 -22.49
N PHE A 763 -20.27 -5.69 -23.07
CA PHE A 763 -21.56 -5.94 -22.41
C PHE A 763 -21.74 -7.44 -22.16
#